data_AF-A0A7J6I3A2-F1
#
_entry.id   AF-A0A7J6I3A2-F1
#
_cell.length_a   1.000
_cell.length_b   1.000
_cell.length_c   1.000
_cell.angle_alpha   90.00
_cell.angle_beta   90.00
_cell.angle_gamma   90.00
#
_symmetry.space_group_name_H-M   'P 1'
#
loop_
_entity.id
_entity.type
_entity.pdbx_description
1 polymer ?
#
loop_
_entity_poly.entity_id
_entity_poly.type
_entity_poly.pdbx_seq_one_letter_code
_entity_poly.pdbx_strand_id
1 'polypeptide(L)'
;MDCSIHLSPNAIICGIVVFIWYYFWRVRKWREVKTIAPEACGGWPIFGHLHMLRGPTPTHITLGAMADRYGPVFRIRLGSQQGLVVSNSEIAKECFTTNDLKISSRPSLLVAEHIGYDYAMFVFAPHGAFWREIRKIATVELLSNRRLDLLKHIRHFEIATFLKGLHKHWAAKSQNDVVLVELKQWVWNLTLNVLLRMVVGRRYTSGNNKIQRAIENFFNIFGAIVPGDVIPYLKWLDLGGYEKSMKKTAKEVDDIFSEWLDDHKQKKKKKSDQQNDQADFMDVMLSLLHGTDLGGYDADTINKATCLNLIAGGSDTTTGTVVWAISLLMNNRHVLRKAQEEIDSHVGKDRVVKDTDIAHLTYLQAIVKETLRLYPVAPLAGPRVFTEDCTVGGYHVSKGTRLIANLWKIQTDPNAWAEPLEFKPERFLSTKKDVEMKGQHFELIPFGSGRRACPGTVFALQMVHLAVAVFVHAFDITTPSNLPIDMTESINGLVNVAEWREVKTIAPEACGGWPIFGHLHMLRGPTPTHITLGAMADRYGPVFRIRLGSQQGLVVSNSEIAKECFTTNDLKIASRPSLLVAEHIGYDYAMFVFAPHGPFWREIRKIATVELLSNRRLELLQHIRHSEVATFLKELHKHWAAKSQNDVVLVELKQWVWDLTLNVLLRMVVGRRYTSGGYEKSMKKTAKEIDDILREWLEDHKSDQKNDQADFMDVMLSLLHDTELGGYDADTINKATCLTLIAGGSDTTTGTVVWAISLLMNNRHVLRKAQEEIDSHVGKDRVVNDTDIANLTYLQAIVKETLRLYPVAPLAGPRVFTEDCTVGGYHVSKGTRLIANLWKIQTDPNAWAEPLEFKPERFLSTNKDVEMKGQHFELIPFGSGRRACPGTVFALQMVHLAVAAFVHAFDITTPSNLPIDMTESINGLVNVKVTPLELLIKPRLPHHLY
;
A
#
# COMPACT_ATOMS: atom_id res chain seq x y z
N MET A 1 -3.66 62.89 71.29
CA MET A 1 -4.67 63.48 70.40
C MET A 1 -4.86 62.51 69.25
N ASP A 2 -5.82 61.59 69.43
CA ASP A 2 -6.26 60.68 68.38
C ASP A 2 -7.06 61.45 67.33
N CYS A 3 -6.67 61.32 66.06
CA CYS A 3 -7.50 61.65 64.92
C CYS A 3 -7.39 60.53 63.89
N SER A 4 -7.94 59.38 64.26
CA SER A 4 -8.22 58.28 63.35
C SER A 4 -9.39 58.70 62.45
N ILE A 5 -9.09 59.13 61.24
CA ILE A 5 -10.11 59.36 60.20
C ILE A 5 -10.69 57.98 59.84
N HIS A 6 -11.81 57.62 60.47
CA HIS A 6 -12.61 56.46 60.08
C HIS A 6 -13.29 56.77 58.75
N LEU A 7 -12.66 56.37 57.63
CA LEU A 7 -13.39 56.23 56.38
C LEU A 7 -14.44 55.11 56.58
N SER A 8 -15.71 55.50 56.55
CA SER A 8 -16.80 54.53 56.63
C SER A 8 -16.70 53.52 55.47
N PRO A 9 -17.06 52.25 55.67
CA PRO A 9 -17.06 51.23 54.61
C PRO A 9 -17.82 51.68 53.35
N ASN A 10 -18.84 52.52 53.53
CA ASN A 10 -19.66 53.08 52.45
C ASN A 10 -18.88 54.03 51.52
N ALA A 11 -17.88 54.76 52.03
CA ALA A 11 -17.06 55.66 51.23
C ALA A 11 -16.09 54.89 50.31
N ILE A 12 -15.56 53.75 50.78
CA ILE A 12 -14.70 52.86 50.00
C ILE A 12 -15.50 52.18 48.89
N ILE A 13 -16.71 51.70 49.22
CA ILE A 13 -17.61 51.08 48.24
C ILE A 13 -18.02 52.10 47.16
N CYS A 14 -18.37 53.33 47.53
CA CYS A 14 -18.68 54.38 46.56
C CYS A 14 -17.49 54.72 45.67
N GLY A 15 -16.27 54.79 46.22
CA GLY A 15 -15.04 54.99 45.44
C GLY A 15 -14.80 53.87 44.43
N ILE A 16 -15.00 52.61 44.82
CA ILE A 16 -14.86 51.44 43.94
C ILE A 16 -15.94 51.47 42.85
N VAL A 17 -17.20 51.78 43.17
CA VAL A 17 -18.28 51.85 42.19
C VAL A 17 -18.06 52.99 41.19
N VAL A 18 -17.59 54.16 41.64
CA VAL A 18 -17.26 55.28 40.75
C VAL A 18 -16.03 54.96 39.90
N PHE A 19 -15.03 54.26 40.43
CA PHE A 19 -13.86 53.82 39.65
C PHE A 19 -14.25 52.76 38.61
N ILE A 20 -15.08 51.79 38.98
CA ILE A 20 -15.63 50.77 38.07
C ILE A 20 -16.48 51.46 37.00
N TRP A 21 -17.36 52.40 37.37
CA TRP A 21 -18.19 53.13 36.42
C TRP A 21 -17.35 54.03 35.50
N TYR A 22 -16.33 54.73 36.01
CA TYR A 22 -15.39 55.51 35.21
C TYR A 22 -14.56 54.63 34.27
N TYR A 23 -14.13 53.46 34.73
CA TYR A 23 -13.44 52.45 33.92
C TYR A 23 -14.35 51.93 32.80
N PHE A 24 -15.58 51.51 33.12
CA PHE A 24 -16.57 51.07 32.13
C PHE A 24 -16.98 52.21 31.19
N TRP A 25 -17.09 53.45 31.66
CA TRP A 25 -17.40 54.62 30.85
C TRP A 25 -16.23 54.97 29.89
N ARG A 26 -14.98 54.91 30.35
CA ARG A 26 -13.79 55.04 29.49
C ARG A 26 -13.70 53.91 28.44
N VAL A 27 -13.97 52.67 28.85
CA VAL A 27 -13.99 51.51 27.94
C VAL A 27 -15.12 51.62 26.91
N ARG A 28 -16.23 52.28 27.26
CA ARG A 28 -17.40 52.47 26.39
C ARG A 28 -17.25 53.66 25.42
N LYS A 29 -16.42 54.67 25.75
CA LYS A 29 -16.26 55.90 24.93
C LYS A 29 -15.28 55.77 23.75
N TRP A 30 -14.71 54.59 23.49
CA TRP A 30 -13.65 54.37 22.47
C TRP A 30 -13.81 53.08 21.64
N ARG A 31 -15.03 52.61 21.38
CA ARG A 31 -15.24 51.54 20.39
C ARG A 31 -16.10 52.05 19.25
N GLU A 32 -15.45 52.64 18.24
CA GLU A 32 -15.93 52.41 16.87
C GLU A 32 -16.07 50.89 16.72
N VAL A 33 -17.27 50.44 16.36
CA VAL A 33 -17.54 49.02 16.09
C VAL A 33 -16.82 48.69 14.79
N LYS A 34 -15.54 48.31 14.89
CA LYS A 34 -14.77 47.85 13.74
C LYS A 34 -15.33 46.49 13.31
N THR A 35 -15.77 46.39 12.06
CA THR A 35 -16.25 45.12 11.47
C THR A 35 -15.06 44.17 11.33
N ILE A 36 -15.09 43.00 11.99
CA ILE A 36 -14.00 42.02 11.96
C ILE A 36 -14.44 40.81 11.16
N ALA A 37 -13.51 40.21 10.39
CA ALA A 37 -13.79 39.02 9.60
C ALA A 37 -14.30 37.84 10.47
N PRO A 38 -15.15 36.96 9.92
CA PRO A 38 -15.64 35.79 10.65
C PRO A 38 -14.47 34.91 11.10
N GLU A 39 -14.52 34.39 12.33
CA GLU A 39 -13.55 33.40 12.80
C GLU A 39 -14.11 32.00 12.56
N ALA A 40 -13.28 31.10 12.02
CA ALA A 40 -13.68 29.72 11.82
C ALA A 40 -14.04 29.05 13.16
N CYS A 41 -15.05 28.18 13.15
CA CYS A 41 -15.43 27.40 14.32
C CYS A 41 -14.48 26.20 14.52
N GLY A 42 -14.41 25.69 15.75
CA GLY A 42 -13.67 24.48 16.09
C GLY A 42 -12.28 24.72 16.69
N GLY A 43 -11.81 25.96 16.79
CA GLY A 43 -10.54 26.28 17.42
C GLY A 43 -10.46 25.87 18.90
N TRP A 44 -9.44 25.09 19.27
CA TRP A 44 -9.18 24.69 20.65
C TRP A 44 -8.51 25.81 21.47
N PRO A 45 -8.66 25.81 22.81
CA PRO A 45 -7.84 26.65 23.67
C PRO A 45 -6.34 26.41 23.39
N ILE A 46 -5.57 27.50 23.30
CA ILE A 46 -4.11 27.52 23.07
C ILE A 46 -3.67 27.06 21.67
N PHE A 47 -4.16 25.93 21.15
CA PHE A 47 -3.75 25.38 19.84
C PHE A 47 -4.50 25.97 18.66
N GLY A 48 -5.67 26.57 18.89
CA GLY A 48 -6.51 27.10 17.83
C GLY A 48 -6.92 26.01 16.85
N HIS A 49 -6.73 26.27 15.57
CA HIS A 49 -7.17 25.46 14.45
C HIS A 49 -6.09 24.49 13.95
N LEU A 50 -4.91 24.43 14.57
CA LEU A 50 -3.80 23.58 14.13
C LEU A 50 -4.19 22.10 13.99
N HIS A 51 -5.04 21.59 14.88
CA HIS A 51 -5.52 20.22 14.84
C HIS A 51 -6.42 19.92 13.62
N MET A 52 -7.13 20.93 13.09
CA MET A 52 -7.95 20.79 11.88
C MET A 52 -7.10 20.80 10.60
N LEU A 53 -5.90 21.39 10.68
CA LEU A 53 -4.92 21.41 9.59
C LEU A 53 -3.99 20.19 9.63
N ARG A 54 -4.15 19.31 10.62
CA ARG A 54 -3.36 18.09 10.80
C ARG A 54 -4.22 16.88 10.44
N GLY A 55 -4.24 16.53 9.16
CA GLY A 55 -5.00 15.40 8.63
C GLY A 55 -4.43 14.89 7.30
N PRO A 56 -5.03 13.82 6.74
CA PRO A 56 -4.62 13.28 5.44
C PRO A 56 -4.96 14.23 4.28
N THR A 57 -5.95 15.11 4.47
CA THR A 57 -6.33 16.12 3.48
C THR A 57 -5.35 17.29 3.48
N PRO A 58 -4.84 17.71 2.32
CA PRO A 58 -3.96 18.87 2.19
C PRO A 58 -4.54 20.15 2.81
N THR A 59 -3.70 20.90 3.53
CA THR A 59 -4.07 22.13 4.25
C THR A 59 -4.83 23.14 3.39
N HIS A 60 -4.42 23.33 2.13
CA HIS A 60 -5.05 24.30 1.24
C HIS A 60 -6.45 23.86 0.78
N ILE A 61 -6.71 22.56 0.65
CA ILE A 61 -8.05 22.02 0.38
C ILE A 61 -8.94 22.23 1.61
N THR A 62 -8.44 21.90 2.81
CA THR A 62 -9.16 22.14 4.07
C THR A 62 -9.52 23.62 4.25
N LEU A 63 -8.57 24.53 4.00
CA LEU A 63 -8.83 25.98 4.03
C LEU A 63 -9.77 26.44 2.90
N GLY A 64 -9.75 25.75 1.75
CA GLY A 64 -10.69 25.98 0.65
C GLY A 64 -12.13 25.64 1.05
N ALA A 65 -12.34 24.47 1.66
CA ALA A 65 -13.65 24.06 2.20
C ALA A 65 -14.13 24.97 3.35
N MET A 66 -13.20 25.49 4.16
CA MET A 66 -13.53 26.53 5.15
C MET A 66 -13.96 27.83 4.47
N ALA A 67 -13.32 28.23 3.37
CA ALA A 67 -13.73 29.42 2.61
C ALA A 67 -15.15 29.29 2.05
N ASP A 68 -15.54 28.09 1.59
CA ASP A 68 -16.91 27.82 1.14
C ASP A 68 -17.95 27.99 2.26
N ARG A 69 -17.55 27.80 3.51
CA ARG A 69 -18.42 27.93 4.69
C ARG A 69 -18.44 29.33 5.30
N TYR A 70 -17.29 29.97 5.42
CA TYR A 70 -17.14 31.24 6.15
C TYR A 70 -17.02 32.46 5.23
N GLY A 71 -16.93 32.24 3.92
CA GLY A 71 -16.72 33.28 2.92
C GLY A 71 -15.25 33.41 2.49
N PRO A 72 -14.97 34.25 1.47
CA PRO A 72 -13.66 34.37 0.84
C PRO A 72 -12.57 34.96 1.74
N VAL A 73 -12.96 35.56 2.88
CA VAL A 73 -12.06 36.06 3.93
C VAL A 73 -12.57 35.60 5.30
N PHE A 74 -11.72 34.91 6.03
CA PHE A 74 -12.02 34.47 7.39
C PHE A 74 -10.74 34.38 8.23
N ARG A 75 -10.92 34.35 9.54
CA ARG A 75 -9.85 34.28 10.53
C ARG A 75 -9.70 32.86 11.06
N ILE A 76 -8.46 32.47 11.28
CA ILE A 76 -8.08 31.27 12.01
C ILE A 76 -7.07 31.61 13.10
N ARG A 77 -6.84 30.65 14.00
CA ARG A 77 -5.83 30.73 15.06
C ARG A 77 -4.81 29.63 14.86
N LEU A 78 -3.55 29.99 14.68
CA LEU A 78 -2.41 29.08 14.57
C LEU A 78 -1.65 29.12 15.90
N GLY A 79 -2.05 28.28 16.86
CA GLY A 79 -1.55 28.39 18.23
C GLY A 79 -1.98 29.71 18.87
N SER A 80 -1.01 30.50 19.32
CA SER A 80 -1.25 31.84 19.88
C SER A 80 -1.35 32.95 18.83
N GLN A 81 -1.11 32.65 17.55
CA GLN A 81 -1.05 33.63 16.47
C GLN A 81 -2.37 33.69 15.69
N GLN A 82 -2.78 34.89 15.28
CA GLN A 82 -3.95 35.09 14.42
C GLN A 82 -3.56 35.00 12.95
N GLY A 83 -4.34 34.25 12.17
CA GLY A 83 -4.22 34.14 10.72
C GLY A 83 -5.46 34.69 10.02
N LEU A 84 -5.26 35.37 8.89
CA LEU A 84 -6.29 35.79 7.96
C LEU A 84 -6.12 34.99 6.66
N VAL A 85 -7.14 34.22 6.31
CA VAL A 85 -7.19 33.42 5.08
C VAL A 85 -7.90 34.23 4.00
N VAL A 86 -7.30 34.32 2.82
CA VAL A 86 -7.87 35.00 1.63
C VAL A 86 -7.95 33.99 0.49
N SER A 87 -9.14 33.85 -0.10
CA SER A 87 -9.47 32.74 -1.02
C SER A 87 -10.16 33.13 -2.33
N ASN A 88 -10.32 34.44 -2.64
CA ASN A 88 -10.82 34.90 -3.95
C ASN A 88 -9.91 35.97 -4.59
N SER A 89 -10.12 36.21 -5.88
CA SER A 89 -9.25 37.06 -6.70
C SER A 89 -9.35 38.55 -6.34
N GLU A 90 -10.54 39.04 -6.00
CA GLU A 90 -10.80 40.46 -5.72
C GLU A 90 -10.08 40.92 -4.46
N ILE A 91 -10.10 40.10 -3.42
CA ILE A 91 -9.48 40.44 -2.14
C ILE A 91 -7.98 40.16 -2.19
N ALA A 92 -7.56 39.13 -2.92
CA ALA A 92 -6.14 38.95 -3.23
C ALA A 92 -5.57 40.18 -3.96
N LYS A 93 -6.32 40.76 -4.92
CA LYS A 93 -5.96 42.02 -5.59
C LYS A 93 -5.82 43.16 -4.59
N GLU A 94 -6.79 43.36 -3.70
CA GLU A 94 -6.70 44.39 -2.65
C GLU A 94 -5.45 44.19 -1.75
N CYS A 95 -5.17 42.96 -1.35
CA CYS A 95 -4.00 42.61 -0.55
C CYS A 95 -2.69 42.95 -1.26
N PHE A 96 -2.52 42.53 -2.51
CA PHE A 96 -1.26 42.64 -3.26
C PHE A 96 -1.12 43.94 -4.07
N THR A 97 -2.08 44.86 -3.96
CA THR A 97 -1.99 46.21 -4.54
C THR A 97 -2.12 47.26 -3.45
N THR A 98 -3.35 47.54 -3.00
CA THR A 98 -3.67 48.56 -2.00
C THR A 98 -2.92 48.36 -0.69
N ASN A 99 -2.88 47.13 -0.18
CA ASN A 99 -2.25 46.80 1.10
C ASN A 99 -0.85 46.17 0.97
N ASP A 100 -0.26 46.13 -0.23
CA ASP A 100 0.93 45.31 -0.52
C ASP A 100 2.12 45.63 0.41
N LEU A 101 2.39 46.92 0.63
CA LEU A 101 3.48 47.35 1.52
C LEU A 101 3.25 46.87 2.96
N LYS A 102 2.01 46.91 3.44
CA LYS A 102 1.63 46.52 4.81
C LYS A 102 1.75 45.02 5.04
N ILE A 103 1.69 44.21 3.98
CA ILE A 103 1.84 42.75 4.04
C ILE A 103 3.18 42.26 3.49
N SER A 104 4.11 43.16 3.16
CA SER A 104 5.37 42.79 2.51
C SER A 104 6.40 42.20 3.47
N SER A 105 6.17 42.19 4.78
CA SER A 105 7.08 41.58 5.76
C SER A 105 6.78 40.11 6.02
N ARG A 106 7.77 39.40 6.56
CA ARG A 106 7.68 37.99 6.96
C ARG A 106 7.54 37.84 8.48
N PRO A 107 6.85 36.81 8.97
CA PRO A 107 6.88 36.48 10.39
C PRO A 107 8.28 36.03 10.83
N SER A 108 8.58 36.19 12.11
CA SER A 108 9.77 35.61 12.72
C SER A 108 9.59 34.09 12.81
N LEU A 109 10.56 33.34 12.27
CA LEU A 109 10.53 31.88 12.16
C LEU A 109 11.89 31.30 12.52
N LEU A 110 11.92 30.15 13.19
CA LEU A 110 13.15 29.43 13.53
C LEU A 110 13.98 29.05 12.31
N VAL A 111 13.32 28.68 11.21
CA VAL A 111 14.01 28.36 9.95
C VAL A 111 14.77 29.58 9.40
N ALA A 112 14.23 30.79 9.57
CA ALA A 112 14.89 32.01 9.12
C ALA A 112 16.10 32.38 9.99
N GLU A 113 15.99 32.13 11.30
CA GLU A 113 17.06 32.35 12.30
C GLU A 113 18.25 31.41 12.04
N HIS A 114 18.00 30.09 11.96
CA HIS A 114 19.08 29.09 11.91
C HIS A 114 19.53 28.75 10.48
N ILE A 115 18.59 28.42 9.59
CA ILE A 115 18.90 27.99 8.21
C ILE A 115 19.02 29.19 7.26
N GLY A 116 18.26 30.26 7.53
CA GLY A 116 18.19 31.47 6.72
C GLY A 116 19.33 32.46 6.95
N TYR A 117 20.43 32.06 7.59
CA TYR A 117 21.56 32.93 7.93
C TYR A 117 21.11 34.16 8.74
N ASP A 118 20.37 33.93 9.82
CA ASP A 118 19.77 34.98 10.64
C ASP A 118 19.05 36.04 9.79
N TYR A 119 18.13 35.61 8.93
CA TYR A 119 17.36 36.46 8.00
C TYR A 119 18.14 37.09 6.82
N ALA A 120 19.44 36.83 6.63
CA ALA A 120 20.16 37.27 5.43
C ALA A 120 19.59 36.64 4.15
N MET A 121 18.97 35.46 4.24
CA MET A 121 18.24 34.85 3.15
C MET A 121 16.98 35.68 2.80
N PHE A 122 17.02 36.39 1.67
CA PHE A 122 16.03 37.44 1.35
C PHE A 122 14.57 36.95 1.21
N VAL A 123 14.32 35.64 1.08
CA VAL A 123 12.97 35.06 1.11
C VAL A 123 12.30 35.23 2.48
N PHE A 124 13.10 35.20 3.55
CA PHE A 124 12.69 35.37 4.94
C PHE A 124 12.95 36.77 5.49
N ALA A 125 13.86 37.54 4.89
CA ALA A 125 14.18 38.89 5.34
C ALA A 125 12.93 39.78 5.49
N PRO A 126 12.77 40.50 6.62
CA PRO A 126 11.75 41.53 6.78
C PRO A 126 11.82 42.58 5.66
N HIS A 127 10.70 43.24 5.35
CA HIS A 127 10.72 44.28 4.32
C HIS A 127 11.50 45.49 4.83
N GLY A 128 12.51 45.94 4.09
CA GLY A 128 13.40 47.03 4.50
C GLY A 128 14.38 47.43 3.40
N ALA A 129 15.37 48.25 3.74
CA ALA A 129 16.44 48.66 2.80
C ALA A 129 17.24 47.45 2.30
N PHE A 130 17.71 46.59 3.23
CA PHE A 130 18.44 45.35 2.92
C PHE A 130 17.69 44.46 1.91
N TRP A 131 16.44 44.10 2.23
CA TRP A 131 15.65 43.25 1.35
C TRP A 131 15.47 43.86 -0.05
N ARG A 132 15.23 45.17 -0.14
CA ARG A 132 15.07 45.85 -1.44
C ARG A 132 16.35 45.77 -2.29
N GLU A 133 17.51 45.95 -1.67
CA GLU A 133 18.79 45.91 -2.38
C GLU A 133 19.12 44.50 -2.87
N ILE A 134 19.04 43.48 -1.99
CA ILE A 134 19.29 42.09 -2.40
C ILE A 134 18.25 41.63 -3.41
N ARG A 135 16.99 42.04 -3.28
CA ARG A 135 15.94 41.74 -4.27
C ARG A 135 16.26 42.35 -5.63
N LYS A 136 16.78 43.58 -5.66
CA LYS A 136 17.21 44.26 -6.89
C LYS A 136 18.37 43.52 -7.52
N ILE A 137 19.43 43.19 -6.77
CA ILE A 137 20.58 42.40 -7.26
C ILE A 137 20.10 41.06 -7.84
N ALA A 138 19.31 40.30 -7.09
CA ALA A 138 18.82 39.00 -7.53
C ALA A 138 18.00 39.08 -8.83
N THR A 139 17.16 40.11 -8.99
CA THR A 139 16.28 40.24 -10.16
C THR A 139 17.01 40.83 -11.38
N VAL A 140 17.85 41.84 -11.17
CA VAL A 140 18.49 42.61 -12.26
C VAL A 140 19.81 41.96 -12.71
N GLU A 141 20.64 41.49 -11.78
CA GLU A 141 21.98 41.00 -12.09
C GLU A 141 22.01 39.49 -12.29
N LEU A 142 21.24 38.73 -11.50
CA LEU A 142 21.30 37.26 -11.51
C LEU A 142 20.21 36.65 -12.41
N LEU A 143 18.95 37.04 -12.22
CA LEU A 143 17.79 36.44 -12.90
C LEU A 143 17.27 37.24 -14.09
N SER A 144 18.05 38.18 -14.62
CA SER A 144 17.66 38.94 -15.80
C SER A 144 17.68 38.07 -17.06
N ASN A 145 16.83 38.41 -18.05
CA ASN A 145 16.79 37.72 -19.34
C ASN A 145 18.17 37.61 -19.98
N ARG A 146 18.96 38.70 -19.94
CA ARG A 146 20.33 38.73 -20.47
C ARG A 146 21.21 37.65 -19.81
N ARG A 147 21.18 37.56 -18.48
CA ARG A 147 21.99 36.61 -17.72
C ARG A 147 21.56 35.15 -17.92
N LEU A 148 20.25 34.92 -17.90
CA LEU A 148 19.68 33.59 -18.16
C LEU A 148 19.96 33.09 -19.58
N ASP A 149 20.06 34.02 -20.55
CA ASP A 149 20.40 33.69 -21.94
C ASP A 149 21.92 33.41 -22.11
N LEU A 150 22.79 34.15 -21.43
CA LEU A 150 24.24 33.85 -21.38
C LEU A 150 24.52 32.45 -20.83
N LEU A 151 23.76 32.02 -19.83
CA LEU A 151 23.93 30.72 -19.16
C LEU A 151 23.07 29.58 -19.76
N LYS A 152 22.34 29.80 -20.85
CA LYS A 152 21.42 28.79 -21.42
C LYS A 152 22.09 27.49 -21.83
N HIS A 153 23.37 27.54 -22.20
CA HIS A 153 24.19 26.38 -22.55
C HIS A 153 24.27 25.35 -21.40
N ILE A 154 24.15 25.79 -20.13
CA ILE A 154 24.10 24.91 -18.96
C ILE A 154 22.82 24.07 -18.98
N ARG A 155 21.67 24.71 -19.22
CA ARG A 155 20.38 24.01 -19.34
C ARG A 155 20.41 22.98 -20.46
N HIS A 156 20.89 23.36 -21.65
CA HIS A 156 21.01 22.46 -22.80
C HIS A 156 21.87 21.25 -22.48
N PHE A 157 23.01 21.46 -21.83
CA PHE A 157 23.92 20.38 -21.47
C PHE A 157 23.28 19.39 -20.47
N GLU A 158 22.68 19.90 -19.40
CA GLU A 158 22.09 19.02 -18.38
C GLU A 158 20.86 18.27 -18.91
N ILE A 159 20.04 18.89 -19.78
CA ILE A 159 18.96 18.20 -20.47
C ILE A 159 19.48 17.08 -21.35
N ALA A 160 20.53 17.34 -22.15
CA ALA A 160 21.14 16.30 -22.97
C ALA A 160 21.70 15.15 -22.11
N THR A 161 22.25 15.46 -20.93
CA THR A 161 22.73 14.43 -20.00
C THR A 161 21.58 13.65 -19.35
N PHE A 162 20.49 14.32 -18.99
CA PHE A 162 19.28 13.70 -18.48
C PHE A 162 18.69 12.69 -19.48
N LEU A 163 18.54 13.09 -20.75
CA LEU A 163 18.06 12.18 -21.82
C LEU A 163 18.99 10.98 -22.01
N LYS A 164 20.30 11.23 -22.13
CA LYS A 164 21.30 10.16 -22.26
C LYS A 164 21.28 9.22 -21.06
N GLY A 165 21.07 9.74 -19.85
CA GLY A 165 20.97 8.98 -18.62
C GLY A 165 19.75 8.07 -18.60
N LEU A 166 18.57 8.61 -18.94
CA LEU A 166 17.33 7.83 -19.04
C LEU A 166 17.42 6.76 -20.13
N HIS A 167 17.94 7.11 -21.32
CA HIS A 167 18.13 6.13 -22.40
C HIS A 167 19.08 5.00 -21.98
N LYS A 168 20.21 5.32 -21.32
CA LYS A 168 21.11 4.29 -20.78
C LYS A 168 20.44 3.43 -19.72
N HIS A 169 19.60 4.02 -18.88
CA HIS A 169 18.86 3.28 -17.86
C HIS A 169 17.85 2.32 -18.49
N TRP A 170 17.10 2.77 -19.48
CA TRP A 170 16.20 1.95 -20.28
C TRP A 170 16.96 0.81 -20.97
N ALA A 171 18.01 1.12 -21.73
CA ALA A 171 18.81 0.11 -22.44
C ALA A 171 19.43 -0.95 -21.52
N ALA A 172 19.71 -0.61 -20.25
CA ALA A 172 20.30 -1.53 -19.28
C ALA A 172 19.27 -2.36 -18.49
N LYS A 173 18.02 -1.89 -18.35
CA LYS A 173 17.04 -2.47 -17.42
C LYS A 173 15.66 -2.74 -18.04
N SER A 174 15.48 -2.50 -19.33
CA SER A 174 14.20 -2.72 -20.01
C SER A 174 13.78 -4.19 -19.93
N GLN A 175 12.54 -4.43 -19.54
CA GLN A 175 11.88 -5.73 -19.67
C GLN A 175 10.68 -5.52 -20.59
N ASN A 176 10.57 -6.29 -21.68
CA ASN A 176 9.53 -6.09 -22.70
C ASN A 176 9.47 -4.66 -23.26
N ASP A 177 10.63 -4.07 -23.56
CA ASP A 177 10.78 -2.72 -24.14
C ASP A 177 10.32 -1.56 -23.22
N VAL A 178 9.99 -1.84 -21.96
CA VAL A 178 9.59 -0.84 -20.97
C VAL A 178 10.49 -0.86 -19.74
N VAL A 179 10.65 0.29 -19.09
CA VAL A 179 11.39 0.42 -17.82
C VAL A 179 10.60 1.28 -16.84
N LEU A 180 10.52 0.82 -15.59
CA LEU A 180 9.91 1.62 -14.52
C LEU A 180 10.89 2.71 -14.07
N VAL A 181 10.45 3.96 -14.07
CA VAL A 181 11.27 5.12 -13.69
C VAL A 181 10.57 5.95 -12.62
N GLU A 182 11.26 6.22 -11.52
CA GLU A 182 10.83 7.22 -10.54
C GLU A 182 11.19 8.63 -11.05
N LEU A 183 10.26 9.26 -11.79
CA LEU A 183 10.54 10.51 -12.52
C LEU A 183 10.99 11.67 -11.62
N LYS A 184 10.48 11.75 -10.39
CA LYS A 184 10.80 12.82 -9.42
C LYS A 184 12.30 12.92 -9.19
N GLN A 185 12.98 11.82 -8.88
CA GLN A 185 14.42 11.81 -8.64
C GLN A 185 15.23 12.25 -9.88
N TRP A 186 14.82 11.82 -11.08
CA TRP A 186 15.50 12.17 -12.32
C TRP A 186 15.37 13.66 -12.65
N VAL A 187 14.17 14.21 -12.52
CA VAL A 187 13.90 15.64 -12.74
C VAL A 187 14.55 16.48 -11.64
N TRP A 188 14.54 16.02 -10.39
CA TRP A 188 15.23 16.69 -9.28
C TRP A 188 16.73 16.81 -9.54
N ASN A 189 17.39 15.71 -9.95
CA ASN A 189 18.79 15.73 -10.34
C ASN A 189 19.07 16.69 -11.51
N LEU A 190 18.19 16.76 -12.50
CA LEU A 190 18.30 17.69 -13.63
C LEU A 190 18.24 19.16 -13.15
N THR A 191 17.19 19.52 -12.41
CA THR A 191 16.97 20.91 -11.97
C THR A 191 18.05 21.36 -10.99
N LEU A 192 18.44 20.52 -10.03
CA LEU A 192 19.51 20.81 -9.08
C LEU A 192 20.84 21.03 -9.79
N ASN A 193 21.20 20.18 -10.76
CA ASN A 193 22.45 20.35 -11.51
C ASN A 193 22.48 21.64 -12.33
N VAL A 194 21.36 22.01 -12.96
CA VAL A 194 21.25 23.29 -13.66
C VAL A 194 21.51 24.45 -12.69
N LEU A 195 20.86 24.44 -11.52
CA LEU A 195 20.99 25.52 -10.55
C LEU A 195 22.38 25.56 -9.89
N LEU A 196 22.95 24.43 -9.49
CA LEU A 196 24.30 24.39 -8.94
C LEU A 196 25.33 24.93 -9.93
N ARG A 197 25.18 24.62 -11.22
CA ARG A 197 26.11 25.12 -12.24
C ARG A 197 25.91 26.60 -12.54
N MET A 198 24.67 27.09 -12.54
CA MET A 198 24.39 28.51 -12.76
C MET A 198 24.77 29.38 -11.56
N VAL A 199 24.59 28.86 -10.34
CA VAL A 199 24.75 29.63 -9.11
C VAL A 199 26.18 29.57 -8.57
N VAL A 200 26.79 28.38 -8.53
CA VAL A 200 28.10 28.16 -7.90
C VAL A 200 29.11 27.44 -8.81
N GLY A 201 28.80 27.27 -10.10
CA GLY A 201 29.72 26.65 -11.05
C GLY A 201 30.05 25.17 -10.78
N ARG A 202 29.25 24.49 -9.93
CA ARG A 202 29.46 23.08 -9.53
C ARG A 202 28.39 22.18 -10.11
N ARG A 203 28.72 20.90 -10.30
CA ARG A 203 27.76 19.86 -10.71
C ARG A 203 27.71 18.79 -9.62
N TYR A 204 26.50 18.36 -9.28
CA TYR A 204 26.25 17.24 -8.38
C TYR A 204 26.50 15.91 -9.10
N THR A 205 27.21 14.99 -8.45
CA THR A 205 27.43 13.62 -8.89
C THR A 205 26.86 12.65 -7.84
N SER A 206 26.05 11.69 -8.29
CA SER A 206 25.48 10.67 -7.39
C SER A 206 26.60 9.87 -6.72
N GLY A 207 26.62 9.82 -5.40
CA GLY A 207 27.64 9.13 -4.60
C GLY A 207 28.44 10.01 -3.62
N ASN A 208 28.31 11.34 -3.70
CA ASN A 208 28.86 12.22 -2.65
C ASN A 208 27.90 12.33 -1.45
N ASN A 209 27.98 11.35 -0.55
CA ASN A 209 27.05 11.16 0.56
C ASN A 209 26.96 12.35 1.54
N LYS A 210 27.94 13.27 1.59
CA LYS A 210 27.89 14.43 2.51
C LYS A 210 27.01 15.54 1.96
N ILE A 211 27.24 15.97 0.72
CA ILE A 211 26.48 17.06 0.08
C ILE A 211 25.02 16.66 -0.12
N GLN A 212 24.80 15.41 -0.55
CA GLN A 212 23.45 14.88 -0.75
C GLN A 212 22.63 14.93 0.54
N ARG A 213 23.15 14.37 1.64
CA ARG A 213 22.45 14.37 2.93
C ARG A 213 22.18 15.78 3.47
N ALA A 214 23.15 16.69 3.33
CA ALA A 214 22.99 18.07 3.79
C ALA A 214 21.87 18.79 3.03
N ILE A 215 21.81 18.63 1.70
CA ILE A 215 20.79 19.23 0.83
C ILE A 215 19.41 18.60 1.08
N GLU A 216 19.31 17.27 1.19
CA GLU A 216 18.06 16.56 1.50
C GLU A 216 17.49 17.00 2.87
N ASN A 217 18.35 17.05 3.89
CA ASN A 217 17.97 17.53 5.22
C ASN A 217 17.52 19.00 5.20
N PHE A 218 18.22 19.85 4.44
CA PHE A 218 17.85 21.25 4.25
C PHE A 218 16.43 21.36 3.69
N PHE A 219 16.10 20.66 2.60
CA PHE A 219 14.78 20.74 1.99
C PHE A 219 13.66 20.20 2.88
N ASN A 220 13.91 19.12 3.63
CA ASN A 220 12.96 18.57 4.59
C ASN A 220 12.60 19.56 5.70
N ILE A 221 13.58 20.33 6.18
CA ILE A 221 13.41 21.28 7.29
C ILE A 221 12.91 22.64 6.79
N PHE A 222 13.32 23.07 5.60
CA PHE A 222 13.01 24.39 5.03
C PHE A 222 11.51 24.65 4.91
N GLY A 223 10.72 23.62 4.61
CA GLY A 223 9.27 23.72 4.50
C GLY A 223 8.49 23.48 5.81
N ALA A 224 9.10 22.89 6.84
CA ALA A 224 8.36 22.30 7.95
C ALA A 224 7.57 23.33 8.80
N ILE A 225 6.37 22.94 9.24
CA ILE A 225 5.62 23.70 10.25
C ILE A 225 6.18 23.36 11.63
N VAL A 226 6.84 24.32 12.27
CA VAL A 226 7.48 24.11 13.57
C VAL A 226 6.55 24.52 14.72
N PRO A 227 6.29 23.64 15.71
CA PRO A 227 5.45 23.97 16.86
C PRO A 227 5.92 25.23 17.63
N GLY A 228 7.23 25.43 17.75
CA GLY A 228 7.81 26.62 18.39
C GLY A 228 7.46 27.94 17.69
N ASP A 229 7.22 27.93 16.38
CA ASP A 229 6.86 29.13 15.59
C ASP A 229 5.38 29.51 15.74
N VAL A 230 4.53 28.61 16.23
CA VAL A 230 3.09 28.82 16.42
C VAL A 230 2.71 28.93 17.90
N ILE A 231 3.52 28.35 18.79
CA ILE A 231 3.35 28.43 20.25
C ILE A 231 4.70 28.82 20.88
N PRO A 232 5.03 30.13 20.92
CA PRO A 232 6.35 30.60 21.37
C PRO A 232 6.73 30.15 22.80
N TYR A 233 5.75 30.02 23.70
CA TYR A 233 5.98 29.58 25.07
C TYR A 233 6.49 28.13 25.19
N LEU A 234 6.34 27.31 24.15
CA LEU A 234 6.84 25.93 24.08
C LEU A 234 8.14 25.81 23.27
N LYS A 235 8.74 26.92 22.80
CA LYS A 235 9.99 26.90 22.02
C LYS A 235 11.10 26.11 22.72
N TRP A 236 11.24 26.26 24.04
CA TRP A 236 12.28 25.60 24.84
C TRP A 236 12.22 24.06 24.86
N LEU A 237 11.06 23.47 24.58
CA LEU A 237 10.87 22.01 24.57
C LEU A 237 11.42 21.34 23.30
N ASP A 238 11.63 22.11 22.22
CA ASP A 238 11.97 21.60 20.88
C ASP A 238 11.16 20.34 20.50
N LEU A 239 9.84 20.43 20.61
CA LEU A 239 8.93 19.29 20.36
C LEU A 239 9.09 18.78 18.92
N GLY A 240 9.73 17.61 18.77
CA GLY A 240 10.07 17.00 17.49
C GLY A 240 11.52 17.19 17.05
N GLY A 241 12.36 17.88 17.84
CA GLY A 241 13.80 18.06 17.58
C GLY A 241 14.12 18.95 16.38
N TYR A 242 13.18 19.82 15.98
CA TYR A 242 13.29 20.65 14.77
C TYR A 242 14.41 21.69 14.90
N GLU A 243 14.49 22.40 16.02
CA GLU A 243 15.51 23.45 16.21
C GLU A 243 16.91 22.85 16.26
N LYS A 244 17.08 21.72 16.96
CA LYS A 244 18.35 20.98 16.97
C LYS A 244 18.75 20.50 15.57
N SER A 245 17.78 19.97 14.80
CA SER A 245 18.02 19.54 13.42
C SER A 245 18.40 20.72 12.52
N MET A 246 17.69 21.85 12.63
CA MET A 246 17.99 23.10 11.93
C MET A 246 19.42 23.57 12.18
N LYS A 247 19.85 23.65 13.44
CA LYS A 247 21.21 24.08 13.81
C LYS A 247 22.28 23.17 13.21
N LYS A 248 22.07 21.87 13.25
CA LYS A 248 22.99 20.89 12.65
C LYS A 248 23.08 21.07 11.13
N THR A 249 21.93 21.12 10.45
CA THR A 249 21.88 21.28 8.99
C THR A 249 22.41 22.62 8.54
N ALA A 250 22.15 23.70 9.29
CA ALA A 250 22.71 25.03 9.02
C ALA A 250 24.24 24.99 8.98
N LYS A 251 24.87 24.32 9.96
CA LYS A 251 26.32 24.14 9.99
C LYS A 251 26.83 23.33 8.80
N GLU A 252 26.19 22.20 8.49
CA GLU A 252 26.61 21.35 7.36
C GLU A 252 26.52 22.08 6.01
N VAL A 253 25.45 22.86 5.80
CA VAL A 253 25.27 23.67 4.60
C VAL A 253 26.27 24.83 4.58
N ASP A 254 26.51 25.48 5.71
CA ASP A 254 27.46 26.58 5.78
C ASP A 254 28.90 26.16 5.49
N ASP A 255 29.32 24.99 5.98
CA ASP A 255 30.63 24.42 5.66
C ASP A 255 30.79 24.23 4.14
N ILE A 256 29.76 23.71 3.47
CA ILE A 256 29.77 23.47 2.01
C ILE A 256 29.83 24.79 1.24
N PHE A 257 28.98 25.75 1.59
CA PHE A 257 28.93 27.04 0.88
C PHE A 257 30.16 27.90 1.16
N SER A 258 30.78 27.77 2.33
CA SER A 258 32.06 28.43 2.65
C SER A 258 33.19 27.87 1.80
N GLU A 259 33.28 26.54 1.67
CA GLU A 259 34.24 25.89 0.77
C GLU A 259 34.09 26.40 -0.68
N TRP A 260 32.86 26.43 -1.19
CA TRP A 260 32.60 26.93 -2.54
C TRP A 260 32.95 28.41 -2.69
N LEU A 261 32.60 29.25 -1.71
CA LEU A 261 32.90 30.68 -1.76
C LEU A 261 34.41 30.94 -1.75
N ASP A 262 35.16 30.22 -0.92
CA ASP A 262 36.61 30.34 -0.83
C ASP A 262 37.29 29.92 -2.14
N ASP A 263 36.79 28.88 -2.80
CA ASP A 263 37.28 28.48 -4.12
C ASP A 263 37.10 29.59 -5.16
N HIS A 264 35.95 30.28 -5.18
CA HIS A 264 35.70 31.39 -6.10
C HIS A 264 36.62 32.58 -5.79
N LYS A 265 36.81 32.92 -4.51
CA LYS A 265 37.76 33.96 -4.09
C LYS A 265 39.20 33.64 -4.52
N GLN A 266 39.65 32.40 -4.35
CA GLN A 266 40.98 31.97 -4.77
C GLN A 266 41.15 32.02 -6.29
N LYS A 267 40.15 31.58 -7.06
CA LYS A 267 40.15 31.67 -8.53
C LYS A 267 40.22 33.13 -9.00
N LYS A 268 39.46 34.04 -8.36
CA LYS A 268 39.47 35.48 -8.67
C LYS A 268 40.83 36.11 -8.40
N LYS A 269 41.53 35.73 -7.31
CA LYS A 269 42.90 36.19 -7.03
C LYS A 269 43.93 35.73 -8.07
N LYS A 270 43.72 34.57 -8.72
CA LYS A 270 44.64 33.98 -9.71
C LYS A 270 44.45 34.49 -11.14
N LYS A 271 43.33 35.16 -11.46
CA LYS A 271 43.04 35.69 -12.80
C LYS A 271 43.04 37.23 -12.77
N SER A 272 43.99 37.86 -13.46
CA SER A 272 44.00 39.32 -13.67
C SER A 272 42.92 39.72 -14.67
N ASP A 273 41.94 40.53 -14.25
CA ASP A 273 41.03 41.40 -15.03
C ASP A 273 40.66 41.01 -16.48
N GLN A 274 40.44 39.72 -16.77
CA GLN A 274 39.72 39.30 -17.97
C GLN A 274 38.26 39.08 -17.62
N GLN A 275 37.40 39.86 -18.27
CA GLN A 275 35.95 39.77 -18.21
C GLN A 275 35.52 38.35 -18.62
N ASN A 276 35.18 37.52 -17.63
CA ASN A 276 34.76 36.15 -17.89
C ASN A 276 33.26 36.13 -18.21
N ASP A 277 32.92 36.05 -19.48
CA ASP A 277 31.54 35.96 -19.97
C ASP A 277 30.78 34.72 -19.44
N GLN A 278 31.47 33.79 -18.76
CA GLN A 278 30.91 32.62 -18.10
C GLN A 278 30.92 32.69 -16.56
N ALA A 279 31.07 33.87 -15.94
CA ALA A 279 30.96 34.02 -14.49
C ALA A 279 29.61 33.48 -13.99
N ASP A 280 29.59 32.68 -12.92
CA ASP A 280 28.36 32.21 -12.27
C ASP A 280 27.78 33.27 -11.31
N PHE A 281 26.70 32.96 -10.61
CA PHE A 281 26.05 33.95 -9.74
C PHE A 281 26.90 34.29 -8.51
N MET A 282 27.63 33.32 -7.95
CA MET A 282 28.51 33.54 -6.81
C MET A 282 29.66 34.50 -7.18
N ASP A 283 30.23 34.37 -8.38
CA ASP A 283 31.24 35.30 -8.94
C ASP A 283 30.70 36.74 -9.09
N VAL A 284 29.46 36.88 -9.57
CA VAL A 284 28.81 38.20 -9.69
C VAL A 284 28.51 38.79 -8.33
N MET A 285 27.99 38.00 -7.40
CA MET A 285 27.75 38.44 -6.02
C MET A 285 29.05 38.87 -5.33
N LEU A 286 30.15 38.12 -5.50
CA LEU A 286 31.48 38.51 -5.00
C LEU A 286 31.97 39.84 -5.56
N SER A 287 31.58 40.17 -6.79
CA SER A 287 32.00 41.41 -7.46
C SER A 287 31.13 42.60 -7.04
N LEU A 288 29.82 42.38 -6.84
CA LEU A 288 28.89 43.42 -6.43
C LEU A 288 28.96 43.76 -4.94
N LEU A 289 29.30 42.79 -4.08
CA LEU A 289 29.33 42.97 -2.62
C LEU A 289 30.70 43.33 -2.05
N HIS A 290 31.73 43.47 -2.90
CA HIS A 290 33.11 43.68 -2.44
C HIS A 290 33.22 44.93 -1.55
N GLY A 291 33.57 44.73 -0.27
CA GLY A 291 33.73 45.82 0.71
C GLY A 291 32.44 46.44 1.24
N THR A 292 31.28 45.81 1.01
CA THR A 292 29.97 46.34 1.45
C THR A 292 29.41 45.55 2.63
N ASP A 293 29.10 46.22 3.74
CA ASP A 293 28.23 45.71 4.80
C ASP A 293 26.81 46.25 4.54
N LEU A 294 25.84 45.34 4.38
CA LEU A 294 24.44 45.69 4.12
C LEU A 294 23.55 45.05 5.16
N GLY A 295 22.86 45.88 5.95
CA GLY A 295 21.87 45.40 6.91
C GLY A 295 22.46 44.68 8.12
N GLY A 296 23.75 44.85 8.40
CA GLY A 296 24.44 44.20 9.53
C GLY A 296 24.99 42.81 9.20
N TYR A 297 25.07 42.46 7.91
CA TYR A 297 25.64 41.21 7.43
C TYR A 297 26.87 41.50 6.58
N ASP A 298 27.91 40.68 6.78
CA ASP A 298 29.08 40.72 5.91
C ASP A 298 28.75 40.19 4.50
N ALA A 299 29.56 40.60 3.53
CA ALA A 299 29.39 40.25 2.12
C ALA A 299 29.37 38.74 1.86
N ASP A 300 30.12 37.93 2.62
CA ASP A 300 30.18 36.48 2.43
C ASP A 300 28.89 35.82 2.88
N THR A 301 28.38 36.22 4.05
CA THR A 301 27.09 35.75 4.56
C THR A 301 25.96 36.07 3.58
N ILE A 302 25.90 37.30 3.06
CA ILE A 302 24.90 37.70 2.05
C ILE A 302 25.02 36.84 0.79
N ASN A 303 26.25 36.60 0.31
CA ASN A 303 26.49 35.80 -0.89
C ASN A 303 26.03 34.34 -0.70
N LYS A 304 26.49 33.68 0.37
CA LYS A 304 26.11 32.30 0.71
C LYS A 304 24.59 32.17 0.85
N ALA A 305 23.97 33.06 1.63
CA ALA A 305 22.53 33.06 1.87
C ALA A 305 21.72 33.27 0.58
N THR A 306 22.16 34.19 -0.29
CA THR A 306 21.49 34.47 -1.57
C THR A 306 21.62 33.30 -2.54
N CYS A 307 22.82 32.71 -2.66
CA CYS A 307 23.06 31.54 -3.51
C CYS A 307 22.22 30.34 -3.05
N LEU A 308 22.20 30.07 -1.74
CA LEU A 308 21.37 29.00 -1.17
C LEU A 308 19.88 29.25 -1.42
N ASN A 309 19.40 30.50 -1.28
CA ASN A 309 18.02 30.86 -1.58
C ASN A 309 17.63 30.54 -3.03
N LEU A 310 18.50 30.87 -3.99
CA LEU A 310 18.23 30.65 -5.42
C LEU A 310 18.23 29.16 -5.79
N ILE A 311 19.14 28.37 -5.21
CA ILE A 311 19.18 26.91 -5.40
C ILE A 311 17.92 26.28 -4.80
N ALA A 312 17.58 26.65 -3.55
CA ALA A 312 16.41 26.13 -2.85
C ALA A 312 15.10 26.46 -3.57
N GLY A 313 14.90 27.74 -3.91
CA GLY A 313 13.68 28.23 -4.54
C GLY A 313 13.46 27.73 -5.96
N GLY A 314 14.51 27.33 -6.67
CA GLY A 314 14.42 26.90 -8.07
C GLY A 314 14.40 25.38 -8.29
N SER A 315 14.91 24.56 -7.36
CA SER A 315 15.08 23.11 -7.59
C SER A 315 13.76 22.34 -7.39
N ASP A 316 13.26 22.31 -6.15
CA ASP A 316 12.08 21.52 -5.78
C ASP A 316 10.80 22.01 -6.44
N THR A 317 10.64 23.33 -6.59
CA THR A 317 9.45 23.95 -7.21
C THR A 317 9.34 23.62 -8.71
N THR A 318 10.45 23.71 -9.44
CA THR A 318 10.52 23.35 -10.86
C THR A 318 10.28 21.84 -11.03
N THR A 319 10.91 21.03 -10.18
CA THR A 319 10.72 19.56 -10.18
C THR A 319 9.26 19.19 -9.97
N GLY A 320 8.63 19.73 -8.91
CA GLY A 320 7.22 19.46 -8.61
C GLY A 320 6.30 19.85 -9.78
N THR A 321 6.54 21.00 -10.42
CA THR A 321 5.73 21.45 -11.56
C THR A 321 5.86 20.50 -12.76
N VAL A 322 7.07 20.06 -13.11
CA VAL A 322 7.29 19.11 -14.21
C VAL A 322 6.62 17.77 -13.91
N VAL A 323 6.76 17.26 -12.67
CA VAL A 323 6.12 15.99 -12.29
C VAL A 323 4.60 16.10 -12.35
N TRP A 324 3.99 17.18 -11.83
CA TRP A 324 2.55 17.41 -11.96
C TRP A 324 2.09 17.48 -13.41
N ALA A 325 2.84 18.18 -14.28
CA ALA A 325 2.51 18.28 -15.69
C ALA A 325 2.51 16.90 -16.36
N ILE A 326 3.56 16.10 -16.15
CA ILE A 326 3.62 14.75 -16.72
C ILE A 326 2.51 13.86 -16.14
N SER A 327 2.24 13.90 -14.83
CA SER A 327 1.15 13.14 -14.22
C SER A 327 -0.22 13.47 -14.82
N LEU A 328 -0.49 14.76 -15.05
CA LEU A 328 -1.72 15.21 -15.70
C LEU A 328 -1.84 14.73 -17.14
N LEU A 329 -0.75 14.77 -17.92
CA LEU A 329 -0.73 14.27 -19.29
C LEU A 329 -0.97 12.75 -19.35
N MET A 330 -0.43 12.00 -18.39
CA MET A 330 -0.62 10.55 -18.29
C MET A 330 -2.07 10.18 -17.94
N ASN A 331 -2.72 10.96 -17.07
CA ASN A 331 -4.15 10.79 -16.77
C ASN A 331 -5.07 11.33 -17.88
N ASN A 332 -4.55 12.18 -18.77
CA ASN A 332 -5.27 12.79 -19.88
C ASN A 332 -4.59 12.49 -21.21
N ARG A 333 -4.59 11.22 -21.62
CA ARG A 333 -3.88 10.73 -22.83
C ARG A 333 -4.23 11.46 -24.12
N HIS A 334 -5.44 12.01 -24.22
CA HIS A 334 -5.84 12.81 -25.37
C HIS A 334 -5.08 14.16 -25.42
N VAL A 335 -4.80 14.78 -24.27
CA VAL A 335 -3.97 16.01 -24.18
C VAL A 335 -2.51 15.68 -24.49
N LEU A 336 -1.99 14.56 -23.96
CA LEU A 336 -0.63 14.09 -24.28
C LEU A 336 -0.41 13.93 -25.78
N ARG A 337 -1.34 13.27 -26.49
CA ARG A 337 -1.27 13.11 -27.95
C ARG A 337 -1.26 14.44 -28.69
N LYS A 338 -2.16 15.36 -28.32
CA LYS A 338 -2.17 16.72 -28.92
C LYS A 338 -0.87 17.47 -28.68
N ALA A 339 -0.26 17.33 -27.50
CA ALA A 339 1.04 17.94 -27.22
C ALA A 339 2.16 17.32 -28.08
N GLN A 340 2.15 16.00 -28.26
CA GLN A 340 3.09 15.32 -29.17
C GLN A 340 2.89 15.74 -30.62
N GLU A 341 1.65 15.86 -31.10
CA GLU A 341 1.32 16.36 -32.44
C GLU A 341 1.79 17.81 -32.66
N GLU A 342 1.62 18.70 -31.67
CA GLU A 342 2.14 20.07 -31.72
C GLU A 342 3.68 20.08 -31.81
N ILE A 343 4.35 19.26 -31.02
CA ILE A 343 5.82 19.19 -31.02
C ILE A 343 6.33 18.59 -32.34
N ASP A 344 5.76 17.48 -32.79
CA ASP A 344 6.16 16.80 -34.01
C ASP A 344 5.97 17.71 -35.25
N SER A 345 4.90 18.50 -35.28
CA SER A 345 4.64 19.43 -36.39
C SER A 345 5.60 20.63 -36.46
N HIS A 346 6.06 21.15 -35.32
CA HIS A 346 6.96 22.32 -35.28
C HIS A 346 8.44 21.96 -35.24
N VAL A 347 8.80 20.82 -34.63
CA VAL A 347 10.18 20.42 -34.36
C VAL A 347 10.63 19.26 -35.25
N GLY A 348 9.73 18.31 -35.52
CA GLY A 348 10.04 17.04 -36.18
C GLY A 348 10.84 16.07 -35.30
N LYS A 349 11.06 14.85 -35.79
CA LYS A 349 11.71 13.76 -35.01
C LYS A 349 13.24 13.69 -35.14
N ASP A 350 13.83 14.48 -36.04
CA ASP A 350 15.27 14.44 -36.34
C ASP A 350 16.14 15.18 -35.31
N ARG A 351 15.53 15.94 -34.40
CA ARG A 351 16.25 16.70 -33.36
C ARG A 351 15.42 16.88 -32.10
N VAL A 352 16.09 17.12 -30.98
CA VAL A 352 15.44 17.45 -29.70
C VAL A 352 14.98 18.92 -29.68
N VAL A 353 13.93 19.20 -28.89
CA VAL A 353 13.39 20.56 -28.64
C VAL A 353 14.45 21.49 -28.06
N LYS A 354 14.47 22.74 -28.51
CA LYS A 354 15.33 23.84 -28.03
C LYS A 354 14.50 24.98 -27.44
N ASP A 355 15.09 25.88 -26.65
CA ASP A 355 14.38 27.04 -26.07
C ASP A 355 13.67 27.90 -27.12
N THR A 356 14.25 28.04 -28.32
CA THR A 356 13.67 28.83 -29.41
C THR A 356 12.37 28.24 -29.95
N ASP A 357 12.19 26.92 -29.83
CA ASP A 357 10.98 26.24 -30.31
C ASP A 357 9.79 26.49 -29.38
N ILE A 358 10.04 26.71 -28.08
CA ILE A 358 8.99 26.87 -27.05
C ILE A 358 8.01 27.98 -27.40
N ALA A 359 8.47 29.06 -28.03
CA ALA A 359 7.61 30.18 -28.44
C ALA A 359 6.50 29.76 -29.40
N HIS A 360 6.68 28.67 -30.15
CA HIS A 360 5.72 28.15 -31.12
C HIS A 360 4.86 27.02 -30.56
N LEU A 361 5.23 26.43 -29.42
CA LEU A 361 4.49 25.36 -28.75
C LEU A 361 3.41 25.93 -27.82
N THR A 362 2.37 26.51 -28.41
CA THR A 362 1.32 27.24 -27.70
C THR A 362 0.45 26.35 -26.81
N TYR A 363 0.14 25.13 -27.23
CA TYR A 363 -0.62 24.15 -26.47
C TYR A 363 0.21 23.60 -25.31
N LEU A 364 1.51 23.37 -25.49
CA LEU A 364 2.42 23.05 -24.39
C LEU A 364 2.47 24.17 -23.33
N GLN A 365 2.53 25.44 -23.75
CA GLN A 365 2.47 26.56 -22.82
C GLN A 365 1.12 26.60 -22.07
N ALA A 366 0.02 26.29 -22.74
CA ALA A 366 -1.29 26.15 -22.11
C ALA A 366 -1.35 24.99 -21.11
N ILE A 367 -0.71 23.86 -21.39
CA ILE A 367 -0.56 22.71 -20.47
C ILE A 367 0.15 23.14 -19.18
N VAL A 368 1.24 23.90 -19.28
CA VAL A 368 1.97 24.39 -18.11
C VAL A 368 1.15 25.41 -17.32
N LYS A 369 0.43 26.32 -17.99
CA LYS A 369 -0.52 27.25 -17.34
C LYS A 369 -1.60 26.48 -16.55
N GLU A 370 -2.23 25.49 -17.17
CA GLU A 370 -3.30 24.69 -16.54
C GLU A 370 -2.77 23.81 -15.41
N THR A 371 -1.56 23.26 -15.55
CA THR A 371 -0.88 22.52 -14.48
C THR A 371 -0.69 23.40 -13.25
N LEU A 372 -0.14 24.61 -13.41
CA LEU A 372 0.10 25.55 -12.30
C LEU A 372 -1.19 26.13 -11.72
N ARG A 373 -2.29 26.14 -12.49
CA ARG A 373 -3.62 26.53 -12.02
C ARG A 373 -4.18 25.50 -11.04
N LEU A 374 -4.18 24.22 -11.44
CA LEU A 374 -4.73 23.12 -10.64
C LEU A 374 -3.80 22.67 -9.50
N TYR A 375 -2.50 22.59 -9.76
CA TYR A 375 -1.49 22.08 -8.82
C TYR A 375 -0.35 23.11 -8.64
N PRO A 376 -0.64 24.30 -8.07
CA PRO A 376 0.41 25.24 -7.73
C PRO A 376 1.34 24.62 -6.68
N VAL A 377 2.64 24.61 -6.96
CA VAL A 377 3.66 24.09 -6.03
C VAL A 377 3.70 24.82 -4.69
N ALA A 378 3.18 26.04 -4.57
CA ALA A 378 3.06 26.76 -3.31
C ALA A 378 1.60 27.21 -3.07
N PRO A 379 0.67 26.29 -2.75
CA PRO A 379 -0.77 26.55 -2.81
C PRO A 379 -1.27 27.57 -1.78
N LEU A 380 -0.49 27.86 -0.72
CA LEU A 380 -0.81 28.86 0.31
C LEU A 380 0.05 30.13 0.24
N ALA A 381 0.83 30.29 -0.82
CA ALA A 381 1.89 31.28 -0.94
C ALA A 381 2.91 31.22 0.23
N GLY A 382 3.93 32.08 0.19
CA GLY A 382 4.85 32.22 1.34
C GLY A 382 4.22 33.07 2.46
N PRO A 383 4.45 32.74 3.74
CA PRO A 383 3.78 33.37 4.88
C PRO A 383 4.10 34.87 4.99
N ARG A 384 3.10 35.72 5.15
CA ARG A 384 3.26 37.19 5.28
C ARG A 384 2.68 37.67 6.62
N VAL A 385 3.12 38.82 7.10
CA VAL A 385 2.59 39.45 8.33
C VAL A 385 2.17 40.90 8.05
N PHE A 386 1.04 41.31 8.62
CA PHE A 386 0.58 42.70 8.58
C PHE A 386 1.45 43.55 9.52
N THR A 387 2.13 44.57 8.99
CA THR A 387 3.01 45.46 9.78
C THR A 387 2.26 46.62 10.42
N GLU A 388 1.05 46.89 9.95
CA GLU A 388 0.17 47.99 10.37
C GLU A 388 -1.29 47.53 10.35
N ASP A 389 -2.12 48.23 11.11
CA ASP A 389 -3.57 48.07 11.05
C ASP A 389 -4.09 48.49 9.67
N CYS A 390 -5.01 47.70 9.12
CA CYS A 390 -5.61 48.00 7.81
C CYS A 390 -7.02 47.42 7.68
N THR A 391 -7.57 47.56 6.46
CA THR A 391 -8.83 46.99 6.05
C THR A 391 -8.58 46.05 4.87
N VAL A 392 -9.19 44.87 4.89
CA VAL A 392 -9.15 43.87 3.82
C VAL A 392 -10.55 43.29 3.65
N GLY A 393 -11.11 43.36 2.44
CA GLY A 393 -12.46 42.84 2.16
C GLY A 393 -13.55 43.47 3.02
N GLY A 394 -13.39 44.75 3.40
CA GLY A 394 -14.30 45.46 4.30
C GLY A 394 -14.12 45.15 5.80
N TYR A 395 -13.17 44.29 6.16
CA TYR A 395 -12.89 43.92 7.54
C TYR A 395 -11.62 44.55 8.08
N HIS A 396 -11.64 44.96 9.33
CA HIS A 396 -10.47 45.43 10.05
C HIS A 396 -9.51 44.27 10.35
N VAL A 397 -8.23 44.49 10.07
CA VAL A 397 -7.13 43.55 10.35
C VAL A 397 -6.08 44.27 11.19
N SER A 398 -5.76 43.70 12.35
CA SER A 398 -4.76 44.26 13.26
C SER A 398 -3.34 43.89 12.85
N LYS A 399 -2.40 44.79 13.14
CA LYS A 399 -0.95 44.54 13.05
C LYS A 399 -0.57 43.23 13.74
N GLY A 400 0.34 42.47 13.13
CA GLY A 400 0.84 41.19 13.62
C GLY A 400 0.04 39.97 13.13
N THR A 401 -1.12 40.17 12.51
CA THR A 401 -1.88 39.09 11.87
C THR A 401 -1.05 38.44 10.75
N ARG A 402 -1.10 37.11 10.61
CA ARG A 402 -0.48 36.37 9.50
C ARG A 402 -1.43 36.31 8.31
N LEU A 403 -0.97 36.65 7.12
CA LEU A 403 -1.74 36.48 5.88
C LEU A 403 -1.45 35.10 5.27
N ILE A 404 -2.52 34.37 4.94
CA ILE A 404 -2.51 33.08 4.25
C ILE A 404 -3.35 33.25 2.98
N ALA A 405 -2.69 33.34 1.82
CA ALA A 405 -3.38 33.45 0.54
C ALA A 405 -3.54 32.06 -0.06
N ASN A 406 -4.76 31.54 -0.10
CA ASN A 406 -5.03 30.22 -0.67
C ASN A 406 -5.09 30.31 -2.20
N LEU A 407 -3.91 30.29 -2.83
CA LEU A 407 -3.74 30.39 -4.28
C LEU A 407 -4.51 29.29 -5.01
N TRP A 408 -4.51 28.06 -4.48
CA TRP A 408 -5.27 26.96 -5.08
C TRP A 408 -6.76 27.30 -5.16
N LYS A 409 -7.37 27.77 -4.05
CA LYS A 409 -8.80 28.13 -4.04
C LYS A 409 -9.10 29.31 -4.98
N ILE A 410 -8.22 30.31 -5.05
CA ILE A 410 -8.35 31.44 -5.98
C ILE A 410 -8.32 30.97 -7.45
N GLN A 411 -7.41 30.05 -7.77
CA GLN A 411 -7.17 29.53 -9.12
C GLN A 411 -8.18 28.45 -9.55
N THR A 412 -8.97 27.96 -8.61
CA THR A 412 -10.04 26.97 -8.83
C THR A 412 -11.42 27.52 -8.45
N ASP A 413 -11.54 28.84 -8.33
CA ASP A 413 -12.81 29.50 -8.02
C ASP A 413 -13.80 29.31 -9.19
N PRO A 414 -14.97 28.67 -8.95
CA PRO A 414 -15.98 28.48 -9.99
C PRO A 414 -16.53 29.80 -10.57
N ASN A 415 -16.40 30.92 -9.87
CA ASN A 415 -16.80 32.23 -10.38
C ASN A 415 -15.80 32.77 -11.43
N ALA A 416 -14.53 32.36 -11.36
CA ALA A 416 -13.48 32.80 -12.29
C ALA A 416 -13.23 31.78 -13.42
N TRP A 417 -13.54 30.50 -13.18
CA TRP A 417 -13.20 29.38 -14.05
C TRP A 417 -14.39 28.42 -14.25
N ALA A 418 -14.79 28.20 -15.51
CA ALA A 418 -15.73 27.13 -15.85
C ALA A 418 -15.06 25.75 -15.70
N GLU A 419 -15.78 24.78 -15.12
CA GLU A 419 -15.27 23.42 -14.84
C GLU A 419 -13.90 23.49 -14.11
N PRO A 420 -13.84 24.12 -12.92
CA PRO A 420 -12.58 24.58 -12.34
C PRO A 420 -11.63 23.46 -11.93
N LEU A 421 -12.12 22.25 -11.69
CA LEU A 421 -11.29 21.10 -11.28
C LEU A 421 -10.90 20.19 -12.45
N GLU A 422 -11.43 20.43 -13.65
CA GLU A 422 -11.03 19.66 -14.84
C GLU A 422 -9.74 20.20 -15.45
N PHE A 423 -8.86 19.29 -15.88
CA PHE A 423 -7.64 19.62 -16.60
C PHE A 423 -7.94 19.89 -18.08
N LYS A 424 -8.05 21.17 -18.43
CA LYS A 424 -8.48 21.61 -19.76
C LYS A 424 -7.60 22.75 -20.30
N PRO A 425 -6.39 22.44 -20.83
CA PRO A 425 -5.47 23.44 -21.37
C PRO A 425 -6.09 24.35 -22.43
N GLU A 426 -7.07 23.87 -23.19
CA GLU A 426 -7.78 24.60 -24.26
C GLU A 426 -8.39 25.93 -23.78
N ARG A 427 -8.67 26.09 -22.48
CA ARG A 427 -9.17 27.36 -21.93
C ARG A 427 -8.18 28.51 -22.16
N PHE A 428 -6.88 28.24 -22.12
CA PHE A 428 -5.82 29.23 -22.37
C PHE A 428 -5.57 29.48 -23.86
N LEU A 429 -6.23 28.75 -24.76
CA LEU A 429 -6.24 29.03 -26.19
C LEU A 429 -7.51 29.78 -26.64
N SER A 430 -8.53 29.81 -25.79
CA SER A 430 -9.87 30.33 -26.11
C SER A 430 -10.28 31.43 -25.13
N THR A 431 -11.08 31.07 -24.12
CA THR A 431 -11.74 31.99 -23.17
C THR A 431 -10.79 32.76 -22.26
N LYS A 432 -9.57 32.26 -22.03
CA LYS A 432 -8.56 32.82 -21.12
C LYS A 432 -7.22 33.07 -21.82
N LYS A 433 -7.25 33.38 -23.12
CA LYS A 433 -6.04 33.57 -23.96
C LYS A 433 -5.08 34.65 -23.43
N ASP A 434 -5.61 35.75 -22.93
CA ASP A 434 -4.81 36.89 -22.47
C ASP A 434 -4.34 36.77 -21.00
N VAL A 435 -4.73 35.69 -20.31
CA VAL A 435 -4.35 35.46 -18.91
C VAL A 435 -2.90 35.01 -18.81
N GLU A 436 -2.12 35.78 -18.05
CA GLU A 436 -0.68 35.64 -17.87
C GLU A 436 -0.30 35.39 -16.40
N MET A 437 0.70 34.52 -16.17
CA MET A 437 1.20 34.13 -14.84
C MET A 437 2.19 35.14 -14.23
N LYS A 438 2.13 36.41 -14.65
CA LYS A 438 3.04 37.49 -14.22
C LYS A 438 2.58 38.25 -12.98
N GLY A 439 1.53 37.75 -12.30
CA GLY A 439 1.00 38.36 -11.07
C GLY A 439 0.01 39.51 -11.28
N GLN A 440 -0.43 39.77 -12.52
CA GLN A 440 -1.36 40.85 -12.87
C GLN A 440 -2.81 40.38 -12.99
N HIS A 441 -3.01 39.12 -13.38
CA HIS A 441 -4.30 38.45 -13.45
C HIS A 441 -4.52 37.68 -12.15
N PHE A 442 -5.31 38.24 -11.24
CA PHE A 442 -5.43 37.72 -9.87
C PHE A 442 -6.16 36.38 -9.77
N GLU A 443 -6.85 35.97 -10.84
CA GLU A 443 -7.39 34.62 -11.00
C GLU A 443 -6.32 33.55 -11.29
N LEU A 444 -5.08 33.94 -11.67
CA LEU A 444 -3.96 33.05 -11.94
C LEU A 444 -2.63 33.64 -11.44
N ILE A 445 -2.27 33.34 -10.19
CA ILE A 445 -1.07 33.89 -9.53
C ILE A 445 -0.18 32.80 -8.91
N PRO A 446 0.25 31.76 -9.66
CA PRO A 446 0.99 30.63 -9.09
C PRO A 446 2.38 31.04 -8.56
N PHE A 447 2.90 32.17 -9.03
CA PHE A 447 4.16 32.78 -8.57
C PHE A 447 3.96 33.91 -7.55
N GLY A 448 2.73 34.05 -7.02
CA GLY A 448 2.31 35.17 -6.17
C GLY A 448 2.19 36.49 -6.94
N SER A 449 1.97 37.57 -6.18
CA SER A 449 1.87 38.94 -6.71
C SER A 449 2.44 39.96 -5.71
N GLY A 450 2.51 41.23 -6.14
CA GLY A 450 3.05 42.35 -5.38
C GLY A 450 4.57 42.29 -5.20
N ARG A 451 5.09 43.05 -4.22
CA ARG A 451 6.54 43.18 -3.94
C ARG A 451 7.25 41.85 -3.67
N ARG A 452 6.54 40.84 -3.16
CA ARG A 452 7.10 39.53 -2.83
C ARG A 452 6.76 38.45 -3.88
N ALA A 453 6.35 38.84 -5.10
CA ALA A 453 6.22 37.91 -6.22
C ALA A 453 7.55 37.17 -6.47
N CYS A 454 7.49 35.96 -7.03
CA CYS A 454 8.69 35.16 -7.31
C CYS A 454 9.67 35.92 -8.23
N PRO A 455 10.97 36.03 -7.88
CA PRO A 455 11.96 36.60 -8.79
C PRO A 455 12.33 35.63 -9.91
N GLY A 456 12.17 34.32 -9.68
CA GLY A 456 12.57 33.24 -10.58
C GLY A 456 11.54 32.84 -11.63
N THR A 457 10.42 33.58 -11.79
CA THR A 457 9.33 33.21 -12.71
C THR A 457 9.82 32.93 -14.13
N VAL A 458 10.70 33.78 -14.67
CA VAL A 458 11.24 33.59 -16.03
C VAL A 458 12.04 32.30 -16.14
N PHE A 459 12.99 32.09 -15.22
CA PHE A 459 13.81 30.88 -15.19
C PHE A 459 12.96 29.61 -15.04
N ALA A 460 12.00 29.62 -14.11
CA ALA A 460 11.10 28.50 -13.87
C ALA A 460 10.31 28.14 -15.12
N LEU A 461 9.71 29.13 -15.81
CA LEU A 461 8.97 28.88 -17.05
C LEU A 461 9.88 28.38 -18.19
N GLN A 462 11.08 28.92 -18.34
CA GLN A 462 12.05 28.40 -19.32
C GLN A 462 12.40 26.93 -19.04
N MET A 463 12.66 26.59 -17.77
CA MET A 463 13.00 25.22 -17.37
C MET A 463 11.82 24.25 -17.51
N VAL A 464 10.65 24.60 -16.99
CA VAL A 464 9.46 23.72 -16.99
C VAL A 464 9.01 23.44 -18.42
N HIS A 465 8.84 24.47 -19.26
CA HIS A 465 8.43 24.26 -20.65
C HIS A 465 9.42 23.37 -21.38
N LEU A 466 10.73 23.64 -21.27
CA LEU A 466 11.75 22.86 -21.96
C LEU A 466 11.81 21.42 -21.44
N ALA A 467 11.77 21.20 -20.13
CA ALA A 467 11.82 19.86 -19.54
C ALA A 467 10.60 19.00 -19.94
N VAL A 468 9.40 19.57 -19.89
CA VAL A 468 8.17 18.87 -20.31
C VAL A 468 8.20 18.60 -21.81
N ALA A 469 8.54 19.59 -22.64
CA ALA A 469 8.62 19.43 -24.10
C ALA A 469 9.59 18.31 -24.48
N VAL A 470 10.80 18.36 -23.92
CA VAL A 470 11.86 17.39 -24.24
C VAL A 470 11.48 15.99 -23.78
N PHE A 471 10.89 15.84 -22.59
CA PHE A 471 10.48 14.53 -22.09
C PHE A 471 9.35 13.91 -22.92
N VAL A 472 8.32 14.71 -23.26
CA VAL A 472 7.18 14.28 -24.07
C VAL A 472 7.58 13.97 -25.52
N HIS A 473 8.56 14.70 -26.05
CA HIS A 473 9.09 14.47 -27.40
C HIS A 473 9.96 13.22 -27.48
N ALA A 474 10.80 12.97 -26.47
CA ALA A 474 11.83 11.95 -26.52
C ALA A 474 11.37 10.53 -26.14
N PHE A 475 10.23 10.39 -25.46
CA PHE A 475 9.80 9.10 -24.90
C PHE A 475 8.31 8.82 -25.14
N ASP A 476 8.01 7.55 -25.44
CA ASP A 476 6.68 6.98 -25.26
C ASP A 476 6.51 6.55 -23.80
N ILE A 477 5.40 6.97 -23.18
CA ILE A 477 5.24 6.87 -21.71
C ILE A 477 3.96 6.10 -21.39
N THR A 478 4.08 5.02 -20.60
CA THR A 478 2.95 4.22 -20.10
C THR A 478 3.00 4.06 -18.57
N THR A 479 1.92 3.55 -17.97
CA THR A 479 1.82 3.20 -16.54
C THR A 479 1.88 1.69 -16.36
N PRO A 480 2.49 1.14 -15.29
CA PRO A 480 2.72 -0.30 -15.12
C PRO A 480 1.49 -1.21 -15.24
N SER A 481 0.30 -0.69 -14.94
CA SER A 481 -0.97 -1.44 -14.93
C SER A 481 -2.05 -0.81 -15.83
N ASN A 482 -1.70 0.16 -16.69
CA ASN A 482 -2.65 1.02 -17.41
C ASN A 482 -3.66 1.77 -16.51
N LEU A 483 -3.44 1.78 -15.19
CA LEU A 483 -4.26 2.53 -14.25
C LEU A 483 -3.85 4.02 -14.24
N PRO A 484 -4.80 4.94 -13.94
CA PRO A 484 -4.47 6.33 -13.71
C PRO A 484 -3.39 6.50 -12.64
N ILE A 485 -2.50 7.47 -12.84
CA ILE A 485 -1.54 7.93 -11.84
C ILE A 485 -2.33 8.51 -10.67
N ASP A 486 -1.93 8.15 -9.44
CA ASP A 486 -2.49 8.75 -8.24
C ASP A 486 -2.14 10.24 -8.19
N MET A 487 -3.18 11.07 -8.10
CA MET A 487 -3.07 12.53 -8.03
C MET A 487 -3.22 13.05 -6.59
N THR A 488 -3.16 12.16 -5.59
CA THR A 488 -3.23 12.54 -4.17
C THR A 488 -2.08 13.47 -3.82
N GLU A 489 -2.41 14.65 -3.34
CA GLU A 489 -1.44 15.67 -2.99
C GLU A 489 -0.84 15.40 -1.61
N SER A 490 0.47 15.60 -1.50
CA SER A 490 1.19 15.58 -0.24
C SER A 490 1.86 16.93 -0.03
N ILE A 491 1.72 17.47 1.18
CA ILE A 491 2.37 18.72 1.55
C ILE A 491 3.60 18.40 2.40
N ASN A 492 4.80 18.53 1.81
CA ASN A 492 6.03 18.67 2.58
C ASN A 492 6.27 20.15 2.85
N GLY A 493 5.59 20.66 3.88
CA GLY A 493 5.80 22.03 4.33
C GLY A 493 5.11 23.11 3.48
N LEU A 494 5.90 23.94 2.78
CA LEU A 494 5.38 25.02 1.89
C LEU A 494 5.20 24.55 0.43
N VAL A 495 5.68 23.36 0.09
CA VAL A 495 5.66 22.84 -1.28
C VAL A 495 4.62 21.73 -1.41
N ASN A 496 3.72 21.89 -2.38
CA ASN A 496 2.85 20.83 -2.87
C ASN A 496 3.67 19.97 -3.84
N VAL A 497 4.01 18.76 -3.41
CA VAL A 497 4.83 17.85 -4.21
C VAL A 497 3.92 16.74 -4.69
N ALA A 498 3.94 16.50 -6.01
CA ALA A 498 3.57 15.20 -6.56
C ALA A 498 4.55 14.18 -5.99
N GLU A 499 4.21 13.60 -4.86
CA GLU A 499 4.97 12.49 -4.35
C GLU A 499 4.54 11.26 -5.15
N TRP A 500 5.49 10.71 -5.91
CA TRP A 500 5.62 9.26 -5.94
C TRP A 500 6.02 8.84 -4.52
N ARG A 501 5.04 8.80 -3.62
CA ARG A 501 5.02 7.70 -2.66
C ARG A 501 4.64 6.52 -3.53
N GLU A 502 5.39 5.43 -3.44
CA GLU A 502 4.74 4.14 -3.57
C GLU A 502 3.59 4.26 -2.57
N VAL A 503 2.39 4.52 -3.06
CA VAL A 503 1.23 4.59 -2.20
C VAL A 503 1.28 3.24 -1.57
N LYS A 504 1.61 3.21 -0.28
CA LYS A 504 1.38 2.06 0.53
C LYS A 504 -0.13 2.03 0.65
N THR A 505 -0.83 1.74 -0.46
CA THR A 505 -2.27 1.75 -0.60
C THR A 505 -2.68 0.76 0.43
N ILE A 506 -3.32 1.20 1.50
CA ILE A 506 -3.67 0.25 2.53
C ILE A 506 -4.97 -0.39 2.06
N ALA A 507 -5.03 -1.72 2.03
CA ALA A 507 -6.25 -2.41 1.63
C ALA A 507 -7.45 -1.89 2.45
N PRO A 508 -8.63 -1.72 1.82
CA PRO A 508 -9.80 -1.18 2.50
C PRO A 508 -10.11 -2.01 3.75
N GLU A 509 -10.33 -1.37 4.89
CA GLU A 509 -10.73 -2.08 6.11
C GLU A 509 -12.25 -2.27 6.10
N ALA A 510 -12.71 -3.50 6.33
CA ALA A 510 -14.13 -3.78 6.43
C ALA A 510 -14.76 -2.95 7.57
N CYS A 511 -15.98 -2.47 7.35
CA CYS A 511 -16.74 -1.76 8.37
C CYS A 511 -17.42 -2.76 9.33
N GLY A 512 -17.75 -2.29 10.54
CA GLY A 512 -18.49 -3.07 11.55
C GLY A 512 -17.62 -3.68 12.65
N GLY A 513 -16.29 -3.55 12.58
CA GLY A 513 -15.39 -4.02 13.63
C GLY A 513 -15.60 -3.31 14.98
N TRP A 514 -15.74 -4.08 16.06
CA TRP A 514 -15.81 -3.54 17.42
C TRP A 514 -14.42 -3.09 17.90
N PRO A 515 -14.31 -2.10 18.83
CA PRO A 515 -13.02 -1.53 19.23
C PRO A 515 -11.97 -2.54 19.70
N ILE A 516 -12.38 -3.57 20.44
CA ILE A 516 -11.47 -4.58 21.03
C ILE A 516 -11.48 -5.89 20.24
N PHE A 517 -12.66 -6.40 19.88
CA PHE A 517 -12.80 -7.71 19.23
C PHE A 517 -12.64 -7.65 17.71
N GLY A 518 -12.67 -6.45 17.12
CA GLY A 518 -12.69 -6.29 15.68
C GLY A 518 -13.90 -7.00 15.06
N HIS A 519 -13.63 -7.81 14.05
CA HIS A 519 -14.61 -8.50 13.21
C HIS A 519 -14.92 -9.92 13.70
N LEU A 520 -14.33 -10.39 14.81
CA LEU A 520 -14.54 -11.76 15.31
C LEU A 520 -16.01 -12.11 15.54
N HIS A 521 -16.83 -11.13 15.95
CA HIS A 521 -18.27 -11.31 16.15
C HIS A 521 -19.03 -11.58 14.84
N MET A 522 -18.54 -11.07 13.71
CA MET A 522 -19.13 -11.31 12.38
C MET A 522 -18.80 -12.71 11.85
N LEU A 523 -17.70 -13.31 12.32
CA LEU A 523 -17.23 -14.63 11.90
C LEU A 523 -17.81 -15.78 12.76
N ARG A 524 -18.61 -15.46 13.78
CA ARG A 524 -19.27 -16.42 14.69
C ARG A 524 -20.79 -16.57 14.42
N GLY A 525 -21.25 -16.19 13.23
CA GLY A 525 -22.65 -16.28 12.83
C GLY A 525 -23.10 -17.68 12.42
N PRO A 526 -24.37 -17.86 12.04
CA PRO A 526 -24.92 -19.13 11.55
C PRO A 526 -24.39 -19.54 10.16
N THR A 527 -23.71 -18.63 9.48
CA THR A 527 -23.16 -18.84 8.13
C THR A 527 -21.68 -19.25 8.23
N PRO A 528 -21.21 -20.23 7.43
CA PRO A 528 -19.80 -20.57 7.37
C PRO A 528 -18.88 -19.36 7.14
N THR A 529 -17.71 -19.38 7.77
CA THR A 529 -16.77 -18.24 7.77
C THR A 529 -16.34 -17.84 6.35
N HIS A 530 -16.07 -18.81 5.48
CA HIS A 530 -15.62 -18.56 4.11
C HIS A 530 -16.71 -17.95 3.23
N ILE A 531 -17.98 -18.31 3.43
CA ILE A 531 -19.13 -17.70 2.77
C ILE A 531 -19.29 -16.25 3.25
N THR A 532 -19.20 -16.02 4.57
CA THR A 532 -19.26 -14.67 5.16
C THR A 532 -18.16 -13.78 4.60
N LEU A 533 -16.92 -14.27 4.56
CA LEU A 533 -15.80 -13.53 3.97
C LEU A 533 -15.93 -13.35 2.45
N GLY A 534 -16.58 -14.29 1.75
CA GLY A 534 -16.90 -14.17 0.33
C GLY A 534 -17.89 -13.05 0.06
N ALA A 535 -18.96 -12.96 0.84
CA ALA A 535 -19.94 -11.85 0.77
C ALA A 535 -19.31 -10.50 1.14
N MET A 536 -18.34 -10.50 2.07
CA MET A 536 -17.55 -9.29 2.36
C MET A 536 -16.65 -8.91 1.18
N ALA A 537 -16.06 -9.87 0.47
CA ALA A 537 -15.28 -9.60 -0.73
C ALA A 537 -16.13 -8.95 -1.84
N ASP A 538 -17.38 -9.39 -2.00
CA ASP A 538 -18.32 -8.77 -2.95
C ASP A 538 -18.62 -7.30 -2.60
N ARG A 539 -18.52 -6.92 -1.33
CA ARG A 539 -18.79 -5.56 -0.84
C ARG A 539 -17.56 -4.65 -0.82
N TYR A 540 -16.42 -5.16 -0.37
CA TYR A 540 -15.21 -4.37 -0.12
C TYR A 540 -14.13 -4.54 -1.21
N GLY A 541 -14.37 -5.42 -2.17
CA GLY A 541 -13.42 -5.80 -3.21
C GLY A 541 -12.65 -7.09 -2.88
N PRO A 542 -11.87 -7.61 -3.85
CA PRO A 542 -11.19 -8.91 -3.73
C PRO A 542 -10.08 -8.95 -2.68
N VAL A 543 -9.63 -7.79 -2.19
CA VAL A 543 -8.65 -7.64 -1.12
C VAL A 543 -9.14 -6.60 -0.12
N PHE A 544 -9.26 -7.00 1.14
CA PHE A 544 -9.65 -6.11 2.22
C PHE A 544 -9.05 -6.57 3.55
N ARG A 545 -9.01 -5.66 4.53
CA ARG A 545 -8.53 -5.93 5.88
C ARG A 545 -9.67 -6.17 6.83
N ILE A 546 -9.42 -7.05 7.79
CA ILE A 546 -10.24 -7.27 8.98
C ILE A 546 -9.36 -7.22 10.22
N ARG A 547 -9.99 -7.01 11.37
CA ARG A 547 -9.35 -7.10 12.69
C ARG A 547 -9.80 -8.36 13.41
N LEU A 548 -8.86 -9.16 13.87
CA LEU A 548 -9.08 -10.35 14.69
C LEU A 548 -8.54 -10.08 16.10
N GLY A 549 -9.33 -9.36 16.91
CA GLY A 549 -8.83 -8.80 18.17
C GLY A 549 -7.77 -7.72 17.92
N SER A 550 -6.59 -7.89 18.53
CA SER A 550 -5.42 -7.01 18.33
C SER A 550 -4.66 -7.25 17.02
N GLN A 551 -4.98 -8.32 16.29
CA GLN A 551 -4.27 -8.73 15.08
C GLN A 551 -4.97 -8.24 13.81
N GLN A 552 -4.20 -7.83 12.81
CA GLN A 552 -4.73 -7.53 11.48
C GLN A 552 -4.77 -8.79 10.61
N GLY A 553 -5.85 -8.97 9.86
CA GLY A 553 -6.02 -9.98 8.84
C GLY A 553 -6.20 -9.34 7.47
N LEU A 554 -5.52 -9.87 6.46
CA LEU A 554 -5.72 -9.53 5.05
C LEU A 554 -6.47 -10.67 4.37
N VAL A 555 -7.67 -10.38 3.87
CA VAL A 555 -8.50 -11.34 3.14
C VAL A 555 -8.21 -11.21 1.65
N VAL A 556 -7.92 -12.31 0.99
CA VAL A 556 -7.66 -12.38 -0.46
C VAL A 556 -8.63 -13.38 -1.08
N SER A 557 -9.42 -12.94 -2.06
CA SER A 557 -10.49 -13.73 -2.67
C SER A 557 -10.46 -13.75 -4.21
N ASN A 558 -9.33 -13.39 -4.82
CA ASN A 558 -9.12 -13.38 -6.27
C ASN A 558 -7.87 -14.19 -6.67
N SER A 559 -7.92 -14.85 -7.82
CA SER A 559 -6.87 -15.78 -8.30
C SER A 559 -5.55 -15.08 -8.63
N GLU A 560 -5.56 -13.89 -9.25
CA GLU A 560 -4.34 -13.15 -9.62
C GLU A 560 -3.59 -12.66 -8.38
N ILE A 561 -4.32 -12.21 -7.37
CA ILE A 561 -3.72 -11.72 -6.12
C ILE A 561 -3.27 -12.91 -5.26
N ALA A 562 -4.02 -14.01 -5.27
CA ALA A 562 -3.56 -15.26 -4.67
C ALA A 562 -2.27 -15.75 -5.34
N LYS A 563 -2.15 -15.64 -6.66
CA LYS A 563 -0.93 -15.93 -7.41
C LYS A 563 0.22 -15.06 -6.93
N GLU A 564 0.04 -13.75 -6.81
CA GLU A 564 1.05 -12.85 -6.27
C GLU A 564 1.47 -13.24 -4.83
N CYS A 565 0.52 -13.56 -3.95
CA CYS A 565 0.80 -14.03 -2.59
C CYS A 565 1.65 -15.30 -2.58
N PHE A 566 1.26 -16.32 -3.36
CA PHE A 566 1.85 -17.66 -3.30
C PHE A 566 3.00 -17.89 -4.28
N THR A 567 3.38 -16.87 -5.06
CA THR A 567 4.58 -16.91 -5.92
C THR A 567 5.55 -15.80 -5.54
N THR A 568 5.23 -14.54 -5.87
CA THR A 568 6.07 -13.37 -5.62
C THR A 568 6.37 -13.16 -4.14
N ASN A 569 5.36 -13.26 -3.28
CA ASN A 569 5.47 -13.00 -1.84
C ASN A 569 5.53 -14.29 -0.99
N ASP A 570 5.68 -15.48 -1.60
CA ASP A 570 5.53 -16.78 -0.91
C ASP A 570 6.43 -16.93 0.32
N LEU A 571 7.70 -16.54 0.20
CA LEU A 571 8.66 -16.62 1.31
C LEU A 571 8.25 -15.72 2.48
N LYS A 572 7.67 -14.55 2.19
CA LYS A 572 7.24 -13.55 3.18
C LYS A 572 6.02 -14.01 3.98
N ILE A 573 5.23 -14.93 3.43
CA ILE A 573 4.04 -15.50 4.06
C ILE A 573 4.21 -16.97 4.45
N ALA A 574 5.41 -17.54 4.32
CA ALA A 574 5.63 -18.97 4.54
C ALA A 574 5.52 -19.37 6.03
N SER A 575 5.62 -18.41 6.96
CA SER A 575 5.54 -18.66 8.40
C SER A 575 4.11 -18.75 8.93
N ARG A 576 3.94 -19.49 10.04
CA ARG A 576 2.69 -19.62 10.77
C ARG A 576 2.62 -18.62 11.93
N PRO A 577 1.43 -18.11 12.28
CA PRO A 577 1.26 -17.37 13.52
C PRO A 577 1.42 -18.28 14.74
N SER A 578 1.71 -17.71 15.90
CA SER A 578 1.67 -18.44 17.17
C SER A 578 0.23 -18.87 17.48
N LEU A 579 0.04 -20.16 17.77
CA LEU A 579 -1.25 -20.79 18.01
C LEU A 579 -1.14 -21.74 19.21
N LEU A 580 -2.09 -21.66 20.14
CA LEU A 580 -2.14 -22.57 21.31
C LEU A 580 -2.24 -24.05 20.91
N VAL A 581 -2.92 -24.35 19.79
CA VAL A 581 -2.98 -25.72 19.27
C VAL A 581 -1.61 -26.23 18.83
N ALA A 582 -0.75 -25.35 18.30
CA ALA A 582 0.60 -25.72 17.88
C ALA A 582 1.53 -25.96 19.08
N GLU A 583 1.32 -25.20 20.16
CA GLU A 583 2.07 -25.34 21.40
C GLU A 583 1.69 -26.63 22.15
N HIS A 584 0.39 -26.89 22.34
CA HIS A 584 -0.07 -27.99 23.20
C HIS A 584 -0.32 -29.32 22.47
N ILE A 585 -0.80 -29.29 21.23
CA ILE A 585 -1.06 -30.49 20.42
C ILE A 585 0.05 -30.70 19.38
N GLY A 586 0.65 -29.60 18.93
CA GLY A 586 1.67 -29.60 17.88
C GLY A 586 3.09 -29.97 18.32
N TYR A 587 3.27 -30.55 19.52
CA TYR A 587 4.57 -30.88 20.10
C TYR A 587 5.51 -29.67 20.15
N ASP A 588 5.02 -28.57 20.75
CA ASP A 588 5.72 -27.28 20.77
C ASP A 588 6.25 -26.87 19.38
N TYR A 589 5.37 -26.90 18.37
CA TYR A 589 5.68 -26.61 16.96
C TYR A 589 6.51 -27.65 16.19
N ALA A 590 6.80 -28.85 16.73
CA ALA A 590 7.45 -29.92 15.96
C ALA A 590 6.56 -30.47 14.82
N MET A 591 5.22 -30.38 14.93
CA MET A 591 4.33 -30.68 13.81
C MET A 591 4.56 -29.70 12.65
N PHE A 592 5.13 -30.17 11.55
CA PHE A 592 5.57 -29.30 10.44
C PHE A 592 4.44 -28.49 9.76
N VAL A 593 3.18 -28.89 9.94
CA VAL A 593 2.01 -28.11 9.49
C VAL A 593 1.88 -26.77 10.24
N PHE A 594 2.31 -26.74 11.51
CA PHE A 594 2.30 -25.57 12.40
C PHE A 594 3.66 -24.92 12.59
N ALA A 595 4.76 -25.67 12.36
CA ALA A 595 6.12 -25.15 12.50
C ALA A 595 6.34 -23.84 11.73
N PRO A 596 6.99 -22.82 12.32
CA PRO A 596 7.44 -21.63 11.61
C PRO A 596 8.35 -21.99 10.42
N HIS A 597 8.39 -21.15 9.39
CA HIS A 597 9.28 -21.43 8.25
C HIS A 597 10.74 -21.22 8.66
N GLY A 598 11.56 -22.25 8.52
CA GLY A 598 12.97 -22.24 8.93
C GLY A 598 13.71 -23.49 8.46
N PRO A 599 14.97 -23.70 8.91
CA PRO A 599 15.75 -24.90 8.59
C PRO A 599 15.04 -26.20 8.96
N PHE A 600 14.51 -26.30 10.19
CA PHE A 600 13.74 -27.45 10.66
C PHE A 600 12.56 -27.78 9.74
N TRP A 601 11.69 -26.80 9.50
CA TRP A 601 10.53 -27.00 8.63
C TRP A 601 10.93 -27.43 7.21
N ARG A 602 12.01 -26.85 6.64
CA ARG A 602 12.48 -27.23 5.30
C ARG A 602 12.94 -28.68 5.24
N GLU A 603 13.65 -29.17 6.27
CA GLU A 603 14.14 -30.55 6.29
C GLU A 603 13.00 -31.54 6.47
N ILE A 604 12.10 -31.33 7.45
CA ILE A 604 10.95 -32.22 7.64
C ILE A 604 10.01 -32.17 6.44
N ARG A 605 9.83 -30.99 5.82
CA ARG A 605 9.05 -30.87 4.59
C ARG A 605 9.67 -31.69 3.46
N LYS A 606 11.00 -31.64 3.30
CA LYS A 606 11.73 -32.42 2.30
C LYS A 606 11.53 -33.91 2.56
N ILE A 607 11.77 -34.40 3.77
CA ILE A 607 11.54 -35.81 4.16
C ILE A 607 10.10 -36.24 3.84
N ALA A 608 9.11 -35.46 4.28
CA ALA A 608 7.71 -35.77 4.05
C ALA A 608 7.37 -35.88 2.54
N THR A 609 7.91 -34.99 1.70
CA THR A 609 7.59 -34.98 0.26
C THR A 609 8.43 -35.94 -0.59
N VAL A 610 9.70 -36.14 -0.25
CA VAL A 610 10.66 -36.90 -1.07
C VAL A 610 10.75 -38.35 -0.61
N GLU A 611 10.67 -38.61 0.69
CA GLU A 611 10.87 -39.94 1.26
C GLU A 611 9.53 -40.63 1.55
N LEU A 612 8.58 -39.92 2.19
CA LEU A 612 7.32 -40.52 2.65
C LEU A 612 6.23 -40.50 1.58
N LEU A 613 5.94 -39.32 1.01
CA LEU A 613 4.83 -39.11 0.07
C LEU A 613 5.27 -39.04 -1.40
N SER A 614 6.45 -39.56 -1.74
CA SER A 614 6.89 -39.64 -3.13
C SER A 614 6.09 -40.68 -3.92
N ASN A 615 5.95 -40.47 -5.23
CA ASN A 615 5.24 -41.40 -6.11
C ASN A 615 5.76 -42.84 -5.95
N ARG A 616 7.09 -43.01 -5.93
CA ARG A 616 7.73 -44.32 -5.72
C ARG A 616 7.28 -44.98 -4.42
N ARG A 617 7.19 -44.23 -3.31
CA ARG A 617 6.78 -44.79 -2.02
C ARG A 617 5.28 -45.11 -1.99
N LEU A 618 4.45 -44.24 -2.56
CA LEU A 618 3.00 -44.46 -2.67
C LEU A 618 2.65 -45.66 -3.57
N GLU A 619 3.48 -45.95 -4.58
CA GLU A 619 3.40 -47.14 -5.42
C GLU A 619 3.84 -48.41 -4.66
N LEU A 620 4.94 -48.36 -3.91
CA LEU A 620 5.38 -49.49 -3.06
C LEU A 620 4.30 -49.92 -2.07
N LEU A 621 3.57 -48.95 -1.50
CA LEU A 621 2.51 -49.18 -0.51
C LEU A 621 1.09 -49.30 -1.14
N GLN A 622 0.96 -49.39 -2.47
CA GLN A 622 -0.35 -49.43 -3.13
C GLN A 622 -1.22 -50.62 -2.68
N HIS A 623 -0.58 -51.73 -2.32
CA HIS A 623 -1.26 -52.95 -1.84
C HIS A 623 -2.08 -52.69 -0.56
N ILE A 624 -1.69 -51.70 0.25
CA ILE A 624 -2.44 -51.29 1.45
C ILE A 624 -3.79 -50.69 1.04
N ARG A 625 -3.80 -49.75 0.09
CA ARG A 625 -5.04 -49.15 -0.44
C ARG A 625 -5.96 -50.23 -1.04
N HIS A 626 -5.40 -51.11 -1.88
CA HIS A 626 -6.17 -52.19 -2.50
C HIS A 626 -6.81 -53.12 -1.45
N SER A 627 -6.05 -53.54 -0.44
CA SER A 627 -6.54 -54.46 0.60
C SER A 627 -7.57 -53.81 1.53
N GLU A 628 -7.39 -52.55 1.92
CA GLU A 628 -8.38 -51.86 2.77
C GLU A 628 -9.64 -51.50 1.99
N VAL A 629 -9.56 -51.13 0.71
CA VAL A 629 -10.74 -50.90 -0.14
C VAL A 629 -11.53 -52.20 -0.31
N ALA A 630 -10.85 -53.33 -0.59
CA ALA A 630 -11.51 -54.64 -0.66
C ALA A 630 -12.19 -55.01 0.68
N THR A 631 -11.52 -54.75 1.80
CA THR A 631 -12.09 -54.98 3.14
C THR A 631 -13.30 -54.09 3.42
N PHE A 632 -13.23 -52.82 3.05
CA PHE A 632 -14.35 -51.88 3.16
C PHE A 632 -15.59 -52.36 2.38
N LEU A 633 -15.41 -52.80 1.12
CA LEU A 633 -16.51 -53.33 0.32
C LEU A 633 -17.08 -54.62 0.93
N LYS A 634 -16.21 -55.52 1.39
CA LYS A 634 -16.60 -56.77 2.04
C LYS A 634 -17.41 -56.55 3.32
N GLU A 635 -16.97 -55.64 4.19
CA GLU A 635 -17.67 -55.35 5.44
C GLU A 635 -19.01 -54.63 5.19
N LEU A 636 -19.08 -53.72 4.21
CA LEU A 636 -20.35 -53.14 3.77
C LEU A 636 -21.31 -54.19 3.21
N HIS A 637 -20.81 -55.13 2.40
CA HIS A 637 -21.63 -56.22 1.88
C HIS A 637 -22.11 -57.16 2.99
N LYS A 638 -21.26 -57.51 3.96
CA LYS A 638 -21.67 -58.27 5.15
C LYS A 638 -22.75 -57.53 5.93
N HIS A 639 -22.61 -56.21 6.09
CA HIS A 639 -23.62 -55.39 6.75
C HIS A 639 -24.95 -55.41 6.01
N TRP A 640 -24.92 -55.29 4.67
CA TRP A 640 -26.09 -55.44 3.82
C TRP A 640 -26.71 -56.84 3.93
N ALA A 641 -25.90 -57.90 3.86
CA ALA A 641 -26.38 -59.28 3.98
C ALA A 641 -27.03 -59.56 5.35
N ALA A 642 -26.53 -58.92 6.41
CA ALA A 642 -27.05 -59.10 7.76
C ALA A 642 -28.28 -58.22 8.09
N LYS A 643 -28.43 -57.04 7.46
CA LYS A 643 -29.42 -56.03 7.85
C LYS A 643 -30.32 -55.52 6.73
N SER A 644 -30.20 -56.06 5.51
CA SER A 644 -31.02 -55.61 4.38
C SER A 644 -32.51 -55.82 4.64
N GLN A 645 -33.31 -54.84 4.23
CA GLN A 645 -34.76 -54.89 4.17
C GLN A 645 -35.18 -54.46 2.77
N ASN A 646 -35.99 -55.26 2.08
CA ASN A 646 -36.35 -55.01 0.68
C ASN A 646 -35.13 -54.83 -0.24
N ASP A 647 -34.11 -55.67 -0.09
CA ASP A 647 -32.90 -55.70 -0.92
C ASP A 647 -31.98 -54.45 -0.80
N VAL A 648 -32.25 -53.58 0.18
CA VAL A 648 -31.46 -52.38 0.49
C VAL A 648 -31.09 -52.31 1.98
N VAL A 649 -30.01 -51.61 2.32
CA VAL A 649 -29.65 -51.32 3.72
C VAL A 649 -29.32 -49.84 3.89
N LEU A 650 -29.74 -49.26 5.03
CA LEU A 650 -29.39 -47.89 5.40
C LEU A 650 -27.97 -47.85 5.98
N VAL A 651 -27.12 -46.98 5.45
CA VAL A 651 -25.75 -46.75 5.95
C VAL A 651 -25.48 -45.26 6.13
N GLU A 652 -24.80 -44.93 7.23
CA GLU A 652 -24.17 -43.61 7.40
C GLU A 652 -22.78 -43.63 6.78
N LEU A 653 -22.64 -43.10 5.56
CA LEU A 653 -21.43 -43.30 4.74
C LEU A 653 -20.16 -42.72 5.39
N LYS A 654 -20.28 -41.62 6.16
CA LYS A 654 -19.14 -40.93 6.75
C LYS A 654 -18.27 -41.86 7.60
N GLN A 655 -18.89 -42.65 8.49
CA GLN A 655 -18.17 -43.54 9.39
C GLN A 655 -17.40 -44.62 8.63
N TRP A 656 -18.04 -45.24 7.64
CA TRP A 656 -17.41 -46.29 6.82
C TRP A 656 -16.21 -45.79 6.03
N VAL A 657 -16.33 -44.60 5.43
CA VAL A 657 -15.21 -43.98 4.68
C VAL A 657 -14.12 -43.49 5.64
N TRP A 658 -14.48 -43.01 6.82
CA TRP A 658 -13.51 -42.62 7.84
C TRP A 658 -12.68 -43.82 8.31
N ASP A 659 -13.33 -44.95 8.60
CA ASP A 659 -12.64 -46.18 8.98
C ASP A 659 -11.72 -46.69 7.85
N LEU A 660 -12.16 -46.61 6.58
CA LEU A 660 -11.32 -46.92 5.42
C LEU A 660 -10.08 -46.03 5.36
N THR A 661 -10.26 -44.72 5.37
CA THR A 661 -9.15 -43.76 5.19
C THR A 661 -8.18 -43.78 6.38
N LEU A 662 -8.69 -43.90 7.60
CA LEU A 662 -7.87 -44.05 8.79
C LEU A 662 -7.04 -45.33 8.73
N ASN A 663 -7.64 -46.47 8.38
CA ASN A 663 -6.90 -47.74 8.29
C ASN A 663 -5.81 -47.71 7.21
N VAL A 664 -6.08 -47.11 6.05
CA VAL A 664 -5.05 -46.91 5.02
C VAL A 664 -3.88 -46.10 5.59
N LEU A 665 -4.16 -44.98 6.27
CA LEU A 665 -3.12 -44.14 6.84
C LEU A 665 -2.38 -44.81 7.99
N LEU A 666 -3.05 -45.48 8.92
CA LEU A 666 -2.39 -46.18 10.02
C LEU A 666 -1.47 -47.28 9.49
N ARG A 667 -1.89 -48.04 8.48
CA ARG A 667 -1.03 -49.08 7.89
C ARG A 667 0.14 -48.52 7.10
N MET A 668 -0.03 -47.38 6.42
CA MET A 668 1.06 -46.73 5.70
C MET A 668 2.04 -46.00 6.63
N VAL A 669 1.55 -45.42 7.73
CA VAL A 669 2.33 -44.56 8.61
C VAL A 669 3.00 -45.35 9.72
N VAL A 670 2.30 -46.30 10.34
CA VAL A 670 2.75 -47.03 11.54
C VAL A 670 2.52 -48.54 11.46
N GLY A 671 2.22 -49.09 10.26
CA GLY A 671 2.12 -50.54 10.06
C GLY A 671 0.93 -51.22 10.77
N ARG A 672 0.02 -50.45 11.37
CA ARG A 672 -1.08 -50.99 12.20
C ARG A 672 -2.46 -50.77 11.61
N ARG A 673 -3.41 -51.64 11.97
CA ARG A 673 -4.81 -51.56 11.56
C ARG A 673 -5.71 -51.34 12.78
N TYR A 674 -6.67 -50.44 12.66
CA TYR A 674 -7.71 -50.19 13.64
C TYR A 674 -8.85 -51.21 13.54
N THR A 675 -9.26 -51.79 14.67
CA THR A 675 -10.44 -52.67 14.77
C THR A 675 -11.54 -51.97 15.57
N SER A 676 -12.71 -51.78 14.96
CA SER A 676 -13.86 -51.12 15.59
C SER A 676 -14.39 -51.98 16.74
N GLY A 677 -14.25 -51.52 17.99
CA GLY A 677 -14.75 -52.25 19.16
C GLY A 677 -14.37 -51.73 20.54
N GLY A 678 -13.38 -50.83 20.67
CA GLY A 678 -13.00 -50.29 21.99
C GLY A 678 -12.36 -48.90 22.01
N TYR A 679 -12.00 -48.34 20.85
CA TYR A 679 -11.17 -47.14 20.73
C TYR A 679 -11.90 -45.89 20.18
N GLU A 680 -13.22 -45.93 19.96
CA GLU A 680 -13.97 -44.71 19.61
C GLU A 680 -14.01 -43.71 20.78
N LYS A 681 -14.00 -44.22 22.03
CA LYS A 681 -13.71 -43.43 23.24
C LYS A 681 -12.26 -42.92 23.28
N SER A 682 -11.35 -43.52 22.50
CA SER A 682 -9.91 -43.23 22.51
C SER A 682 -9.48 -42.12 21.55
N MET A 683 -10.29 -41.71 20.58
CA MET A 683 -9.97 -40.56 19.71
C MET A 683 -10.64 -39.25 20.19
N LYS A 684 -11.54 -39.33 21.17
CA LYS A 684 -11.99 -38.18 21.99
C LYS A 684 -11.03 -37.85 23.13
N LYS A 685 -9.83 -38.42 23.09
CA LYS A 685 -8.85 -38.37 24.15
C LYS A 685 -8.04 -37.07 24.16
N THR A 686 -7.45 -36.78 25.31
CA THR A 686 -6.57 -35.64 25.51
C THR A 686 -5.27 -35.81 24.72
N ALA A 687 -4.57 -34.70 24.43
CA ALA A 687 -3.29 -34.72 23.70
C ALA A 687 -2.26 -35.71 24.29
N LYS A 688 -2.33 -35.93 25.62
CA LYS A 688 -1.47 -36.86 26.35
C LYS A 688 -1.67 -38.31 25.91
N GLU A 689 -2.91 -38.75 25.73
CA GLU A 689 -3.15 -40.18 25.44
C GLU A 689 -2.85 -40.51 23.97
N ILE A 690 -2.94 -39.52 23.06
CA ILE A 690 -2.44 -39.67 21.68
C ILE A 690 -0.91 -39.81 21.70
N ASP A 691 -0.23 -39.03 22.54
CA ASP A 691 1.22 -39.14 22.70
C ASP A 691 1.64 -40.51 23.26
N ASP A 692 0.91 -41.03 24.25
CA ASP A 692 1.16 -42.35 24.83
C ASP A 692 1.06 -43.47 23.76
N ILE A 693 0.03 -43.42 22.90
CA ILE A 693 -0.15 -44.38 21.81
C ILE A 693 0.98 -44.28 20.77
N LEU A 694 1.34 -43.06 20.35
CA LEU A 694 2.41 -42.86 19.38
C LEU A 694 3.77 -43.28 19.95
N ARG A 695 3.98 -43.08 21.25
CA ARG A 695 5.19 -43.53 21.95
C ARG A 695 5.26 -45.05 22.00
N GLU A 696 4.17 -45.73 22.34
CA GLU A 696 4.09 -47.19 22.32
C GLU A 696 4.47 -47.73 20.94
N TRP A 697 3.83 -47.22 19.88
CA TRP A 697 4.15 -47.65 18.52
C TRP A 697 5.60 -47.35 18.15
N LEU A 698 6.13 -46.19 18.51
CA LEU A 698 7.53 -45.86 18.20
C LEU A 698 8.52 -46.82 18.88
N GLU A 699 8.28 -47.17 20.15
CA GLU A 699 9.14 -48.13 20.87
C GLU A 699 9.06 -49.53 20.27
N ASP A 700 7.88 -49.96 19.82
CA ASP A 700 7.73 -51.24 19.11
C ASP A 700 8.60 -51.28 17.84
N HIS A 701 8.55 -50.23 17.01
CA HIS A 701 9.34 -50.14 15.76
C HIS A 701 10.86 -50.06 16.03
N LYS A 702 11.29 -49.55 17.19
CA LYS A 702 12.70 -49.60 17.60
C LYS A 702 13.13 -51.02 17.98
N SER A 703 12.20 -51.85 18.46
CA SER A 703 12.47 -53.21 18.93
C SER A 703 12.35 -54.30 17.85
N ASP A 704 11.59 -54.05 16.78
CA ASP A 704 11.33 -55.02 15.72
C ASP A 704 12.49 -55.16 14.71
N GLN A 705 12.69 -56.39 14.20
CA GLN A 705 13.65 -56.65 13.11
C GLN A 705 13.08 -56.17 11.76
N LYS A 706 13.87 -55.39 11.01
CA LYS A 706 13.50 -54.76 9.74
C LYS A 706 12.86 -55.75 8.76
N ASN A 707 11.59 -55.49 8.43
CA ASN A 707 10.85 -56.20 7.40
C ASN A 707 11.08 -55.55 6.01
N ASP A 708 10.91 -56.31 4.92
CA ASP A 708 11.18 -55.84 3.55
C ASP A 708 10.21 -54.73 3.06
N GLN A 709 9.17 -54.41 3.83
CA GLN A 709 8.19 -53.36 3.56
C GLN A 709 8.10 -52.36 4.71
N ALA A 710 9.14 -51.53 4.87
CA ALA A 710 9.15 -50.46 5.85
C ALA A 710 7.92 -49.54 5.72
N ASP A 711 7.32 -49.12 6.82
CA ASP A 711 6.32 -48.05 6.84
C ASP A 711 6.97 -46.67 7.00
N PHE A 712 6.17 -45.61 7.19
CA PHE A 712 6.75 -44.26 7.32
C PHE A 712 7.50 -44.07 8.65
N MET A 713 7.05 -44.69 9.74
CA MET A 713 7.71 -44.61 11.04
C MET A 713 9.10 -45.27 10.98
N ASP A 714 9.21 -46.41 10.30
CA ASP A 714 10.49 -47.08 10.01
C ASP A 714 11.45 -46.18 9.22
N VAL A 715 10.94 -45.51 8.18
CA VAL A 715 11.75 -44.59 7.36
C VAL A 715 12.21 -43.41 8.19
N MET A 716 11.32 -42.81 8.97
CA MET A 716 11.65 -41.70 9.85
C MET A 716 12.72 -42.12 10.86
N LEU A 717 12.62 -43.29 11.47
CA LEU A 717 13.66 -43.84 12.36
C LEU A 717 15.01 -43.99 11.63
N SER A 718 14.99 -44.47 10.38
CA SER A 718 16.22 -44.64 9.59
C SER A 718 16.89 -43.33 9.18
N LEU A 719 16.10 -42.28 8.96
CA LEU A 719 16.58 -40.97 8.49
C LEU A 719 17.00 -40.03 9.64
N LEU A 720 16.40 -40.19 10.82
CA LEU A 720 16.60 -39.29 11.96
C LEU A 720 17.58 -39.83 13.01
N HIS A 721 18.21 -40.98 12.79
CA HIS A 721 19.05 -41.65 13.80
C HIS A 721 20.09 -40.69 14.40
N ASP A 722 20.07 -40.52 15.73
CA ASP A 722 20.89 -39.59 16.53
C ASP A 722 20.88 -38.12 16.08
N THR A 723 19.84 -37.69 15.35
CA THR A 723 19.77 -36.33 14.81
C THR A 723 18.90 -35.44 15.69
N GLU A 724 19.49 -34.39 16.27
CA GLU A 724 18.75 -33.27 16.87
C GLU A 724 18.52 -32.18 15.81
N LEU A 725 17.25 -31.87 15.53
CA LEU A 725 16.85 -30.98 14.45
C LEU A 725 15.91 -29.91 15.00
N GLY A 726 16.36 -28.65 14.99
CA GLY A 726 15.52 -27.53 15.44
C GLY A 726 15.22 -27.50 16.94
N GLY A 727 16.00 -28.18 17.76
CA GLY A 727 15.79 -28.29 19.21
C GLY A 727 14.83 -29.41 19.63
N TYR A 728 14.45 -30.29 18.69
CA TYR A 728 13.66 -31.49 18.95
C TYR A 728 14.51 -32.74 18.77
N ASP A 729 14.29 -33.71 19.63
CA ASP A 729 14.84 -35.06 19.49
C ASP A 729 14.13 -35.84 18.36
N ALA A 730 14.78 -36.87 17.86
CA ALA A 730 14.29 -37.69 16.75
C ALA A 730 12.92 -38.34 17.04
N ASP A 731 12.63 -38.73 18.27
CA ASP A 731 11.37 -39.38 18.64
C ASP A 731 10.22 -38.38 18.57
N THR A 732 10.42 -37.17 19.10
CA THR A 732 9.45 -36.08 19.03
C THR A 732 9.14 -35.72 17.57
N ILE A 733 10.15 -35.62 16.71
CA ILE A 733 9.97 -35.33 15.29
C ILE A 733 9.19 -36.45 14.59
N ASN A 734 9.52 -37.71 14.87
CA ASN A 734 8.85 -38.86 14.27
C ASN A 734 7.36 -38.92 14.66
N LYS A 735 7.06 -38.86 15.97
CA LYS A 735 5.68 -38.83 16.48
C LYS A 735 4.89 -37.67 15.89
N ALA A 736 5.44 -36.45 15.89
CA ALA A 736 4.78 -35.27 15.37
C ALA A 736 4.51 -35.36 13.86
N THR A 737 5.44 -35.92 13.09
CA THR A 737 5.28 -36.11 11.63
C THR A 737 4.23 -37.18 11.34
N CYS A 738 4.27 -38.32 12.02
CA CYS A 738 3.28 -39.39 11.89
C CYS A 738 1.87 -38.89 12.22
N LEU A 739 1.71 -38.16 13.33
CA LEU A 739 0.43 -37.57 13.71
C LEU A 739 -0.07 -36.57 12.66
N THR A 740 0.84 -35.76 12.08
CA THR A 740 0.49 -34.81 11.01
C THR A 740 -0.06 -35.52 9.78
N LEU A 741 0.53 -36.66 9.39
CA LEU A 741 0.10 -37.43 8.22
C LEU A 741 -1.24 -38.14 8.46
N ILE A 742 -1.43 -38.75 9.63
CA ILE A 742 -2.66 -39.44 10.00
C ILE A 742 -3.82 -38.43 10.09
N ALA A 743 -3.68 -37.37 10.90
CA ALA A 743 -4.74 -36.39 11.10
C ALA A 743 -5.02 -35.56 9.82
N GLY A 744 -3.98 -35.23 9.06
CA GLY A 744 -4.13 -34.45 7.83
C GLY A 744 -4.80 -35.23 6.69
N GLY A 745 -4.64 -36.55 6.64
CA GLY A 745 -5.14 -37.40 5.55
C GLY A 745 -6.52 -38.01 5.79
N SER A 746 -6.91 -38.32 7.02
CA SER A 746 -8.13 -39.10 7.30
C SER A 746 -9.41 -38.27 7.07
N ASP A 747 -9.57 -37.19 7.83
CA ASP A 747 -10.77 -36.36 7.81
C ASP A 747 -10.95 -35.62 6.48
N THR A 748 -9.86 -35.18 5.86
CA THR A 748 -9.89 -34.46 4.58
C THR A 748 -10.29 -35.36 3.42
N THR A 749 -9.75 -36.58 3.35
CA THR A 749 -10.13 -37.56 2.32
C THR A 749 -11.58 -38.00 2.51
N THR A 750 -11.97 -38.30 3.76
CA THR A 750 -13.35 -38.67 4.10
C THR A 750 -14.34 -37.58 3.71
N GLY A 751 -14.07 -36.32 4.08
CA GLY A 751 -14.91 -35.19 3.74
C GLY A 751 -15.09 -35.04 2.24
N THR A 752 -14.01 -35.18 1.46
CA THR A 752 -14.07 -35.08 -0.01
C THR A 752 -14.95 -36.17 -0.63
N VAL A 753 -14.80 -37.42 -0.18
CA VAL A 753 -15.63 -38.54 -0.66
C VAL A 753 -17.11 -38.31 -0.29
N VAL A 754 -17.40 -37.87 0.93
CA VAL A 754 -18.76 -37.57 1.39
C VAL A 754 -19.40 -36.45 0.56
N TRP A 755 -18.66 -35.38 0.24
CA TRP A 755 -19.14 -34.31 -0.63
C TRP A 755 -19.37 -34.80 -2.06
N ALA A 756 -18.45 -35.60 -2.62
CA ALA A 756 -18.58 -36.18 -3.96
C ALA A 756 -19.84 -37.03 -4.08
N ILE A 757 -20.06 -37.95 -3.14
CA ILE A 757 -21.28 -38.78 -3.13
C ILE A 757 -22.52 -37.91 -2.93
N SER A 758 -22.49 -36.92 -2.03
CA SER A 758 -23.64 -36.00 -1.86
C SER A 758 -24.03 -35.29 -3.16
N LEU A 759 -23.04 -34.81 -3.92
CA LEU A 759 -23.25 -34.16 -5.21
C LEU A 759 -23.80 -35.12 -6.26
N LEU A 760 -23.28 -36.34 -6.34
CA LEU A 760 -23.80 -37.39 -7.23
C LEU A 760 -25.26 -37.75 -6.91
N MET A 761 -25.64 -37.78 -5.63
CA MET A 761 -26.99 -38.08 -5.19
C MET A 761 -27.98 -36.96 -5.54
N ASN A 762 -27.55 -35.70 -5.48
CA ASN A 762 -28.33 -34.57 -5.97
C ASN A 762 -28.31 -34.44 -7.50
N ASN A 763 -27.38 -35.12 -8.19
CA ASN A 763 -27.22 -35.09 -9.64
C ASN A 763 -27.21 -36.51 -10.22
N ARG A 764 -28.34 -37.22 -10.13
CA ARG A 764 -28.48 -38.63 -10.51
C ARG A 764 -28.04 -38.96 -11.94
N HIS A 765 -28.16 -38.01 -12.86
CA HIS A 765 -27.69 -38.20 -14.22
C HIS A 765 -26.17 -38.28 -14.32
N VAL A 766 -25.42 -37.54 -13.49
CA VAL A 766 -23.96 -37.62 -13.37
C VAL A 766 -23.55 -38.96 -12.76
N LEU A 767 -24.26 -39.41 -11.71
CA LEU A 767 -24.02 -40.73 -11.11
C LEU A 767 -24.13 -41.85 -12.15
N ARG A 768 -25.20 -41.85 -12.97
CA ARG A 768 -25.38 -42.85 -14.04
C ARG A 768 -24.24 -42.83 -15.05
N LYS A 769 -23.83 -41.65 -15.53
CA LYS A 769 -22.69 -41.50 -16.44
C LYS A 769 -21.38 -42.02 -15.83
N ALA A 770 -21.14 -41.77 -14.54
CA ALA A 770 -19.97 -42.30 -13.84
C ALA A 770 -20.02 -43.84 -13.74
N GLN A 771 -21.19 -44.42 -13.45
CA GLN A 771 -21.38 -45.87 -13.46
C GLN A 771 -21.19 -46.46 -14.86
N GLU A 772 -21.69 -45.81 -15.91
CA GLU A 772 -21.50 -46.22 -17.31
C GLU A 772 -20.01 -46.18 -17.72
N GLU A 773 -19.28 -45.14 -17.32
CA GLU A 773 -17.83 -45.04 -17.55
C GLU A 773 -17.08 -46.20 -16.87
N ILE A 774 -17.37 -46.45 -15.59
CA ILE A 774 -16.74 -47.54 -14.83
C ILE A 774 -17.09 -48.90 -15.43
N ASP A 775 -18.37 -49.17 -15.70
CA ASP A 775 -18.82 -50.43 -16.28
C ASP A 775 -18.17 -50.67 -17.66
N SER A 776 -17.96 -49.61 -18.46
CA SER A 776 -17.33 -49.71 -19.78
C SER A 776 -15.83 -49.98 -19.73
N HIS A 777 -15.09 -49.42 -18.76
CA HIS A 777 -13.64 -49.55 -18.67
C HIS A 777 -13.18 -50.72 -17.78
N VAL A 778 -13.96 -51.07 -16.75
CA VAL A 778 -13.61 -52.06 -15.73
C VAL A 778 -14.42 -53.35 -15.90
N GLY A 779 -15.69 -53.24 -16.31
CA GLY A 779 -16.64 -54.35 -16.32
C GLY A 779 -17.10 -54.76 -14.91
N LYS A 780 -17.93 -55.81 -14.81
CA LYS A 780 -18.53 -56.27 -13.54
C LYS A 780 -17.91 -57.53 -12.95
N ASP A 781 -16.87 -58.07 -13.59
CA ASP A 781 -16.22 -59.33 -13.20
C ASP A 781 -15.05 -59.14 -12.22
N ARG A 782 -14.71 -57.89 -11.90
CA ARG A 782 -13.69 -57.53 -10.91
C ARG A 782 -13.97 -56.17 -10.29
N VAL A 783 -13.34 -55.89 -9.16
CA VAL A 783 -13.38 -54.56 -8.52
C VAL A 783 -12.40 -53.60 -9.21
N VAL A 784 -12.76 -52.32 -9.23
CA VAL A 784 -11.89 -51.23 -9.72
C VAL A 784 -10.66 -51.07 -8.83
N ASN A 785 -9.50 -50.79 -9.43
CA ASN A 785 -8.24 -50.60 -8.71
C ASN A 785 -7.50 -49.33 -9.21
N ASP A 786 -6.32 -49.05 -8.64
CA ASP A 786 -5.55 -47.82 -8.93
C ASP A 786 -5.19 -47.66 -10.43
N THR A 787 -4.94 -48.74 -11.18
CA THR A 787 -4.52 -48.65 -12.59
C THR A 787 -5.67 -48.27 -13.52
N ASP A 788 -6.92 -48.53 -13.10
CA ASP A 788 -8.11 -48.19 -13.87
C ASP A 788 -8.39 -46.67 -13.85
N ILE A 789 -8.02 -45.98 -12.77
CA ILE A 789 -8.37 -44.57 -12.52
C ILE A 789 -7.92 -43.66 -13.67
N ALA A 790 -6.78 -43.96 -14.31
CA ALA A 790 -6.27 -43.19 -15.44
C ALA A 790 -7.27 -43.12 -16.62
N ASN A 791 -8.11 -44.14 -16.80
CA ASN A 791 -9.11 -44.22 -17.85
C ASN A 791 -10.48 -43.63 -17.44
N LEU A 792 -10.72 -43.40 -16.14
CA LEU A 792 -11.98 -42.86 -15.61
C LEU A 792 -11.98 -41.34 -15.61
N THR A 793 -11.95 -40.74 -16.80
CA THR A 793 -11.79 -39.29 -16.99
C THR A 793 -12.97 -38.46 -16.45
N TYR A 794 -14.20 -38.96 -16.56
CA TYR A 794 -15.40 -38.32 -16.03
C TYR A 794 -15.45 -38.40 -14.51
N LEU A 795 -15.03 -39.52 -13.91
CA LEU A 795 -14.83 -39.63 -12.47
C LEU A 795 -13.79 -38.62 -11.95
N GLN A 796 -12.66 -38.46 -12.65
CA GLN A 796 -11.66 -37.44 -12.30
C GLN A 796 -12.24 -36.01 -12.38
N ALA A 797 -13.08 -35.74 -13.39
CA ALA A 797 -13.79 -34.48 -13.52
C ALA A 797 -14.80 -34.24 -12.37
N ILE A 798 -15.49 -35.28 -11.91
CA ILE A 798 -16.38 -35.24 -10.74
C ILE A 798 -15.61 -34.84 -9.48
N VAL A 799 -14.42 -35.42 -9.25
CA VAL A 799 -13.59 -35.08 -8.09
C VAL A 799 -13.07 -33.65 -8.18
N LYS A 800 -12.63 -33.19 -9.37
CA LYS A 800 -12.25 -31.79 -9.59
C LYS A 800 -13.40 -30.82 -9.25
N GLU A 801 -14.59 -31.08 -9.78
CA GLU A 801 -15.76 -30.22 -9.55
C GLU A 801 -16.23 -30.25 -8.09
N THR A 802 -16.12 -31.40 -7.43
CA THR A 802 -16.38 -31.54 -5.99
C THR A 802 -15.45 -30.64 -5.18
N LEU A 803 -14.14 -30.71 -5.42
CA LEU A 803 -13.14 -29.91 -4.71
C LEU A 803 -13.22 -28.41 -5.05
N ARG A 804 -13.79 -28.06 -6.22
CA ARG A 804 -14.06 -26.67 -6.61
C ARG A 804 -15.18 -26.07 -5.76
N LEU A 805 -16.32 -26.77 -5.68
CA LEU A 805 -17.52 -26.30 -4.97
C LEU A 805 -17.44 -26.47 -3.45
N TYR A 806 -16.92 -27.61 -2.98
CA TYR A 806 -16.82 -27.96 -1.57
C TYR A 806 -15.37 -28.36 -1.22
N PRO A 807 -14.42 -27.41 -1.31
CA PRO A 807 -13.06 -27.67 -0.85
C PRO A 807 -13.08 -27.99 0.64
N VAL A 808 -12.40 -29.07 1.02
CA VAL A 808 -12.30 -29.48 2.43
C VAL A 808 -11.60 -28.44 3.31
N ALA A 809 -10.75 -27.59 2.74
CA ALA A 809 -10.19 -26.42 3.41
C ALA A 809 -10.60 -25.15 2.64
N PRO A 810 -11.80 -24.60 2.88
CA PRO A 810 -12.31 -23.47 2.08
C PRO A 810 -11.56 -22.16 2.35
N LEU A 811 -10.88 -22.06 3.50
CA LEU A 811 -9.86 -21.04 3.78
C LEU A 811 -8.50 -21.71 3.80
N ALA A 812 -7.50 -21.09 3.16
CA ALA A 812 -6.12 -21.56 3.26
C ALA A 812 -5.65 -21.48 4.73
N GLY A 813 -4.82 -22.45 5.14
CA GLY A 813 -4.30 -22.48 6.51
C GLY A 813 -3.59 -21.18 6.89
N PRO A 814 -3.61 -20.79 8.18
CA PRO A 814 -3.22 -19.47 8.65
C PRO A 814 -1.75 -19.14 8.35
N ARG A 815 -1.47 -18.00 7.73
CA ARG A 815 -0.11 -17.54 7.42
C ARG A 815 0.11 -16.13 7.99
N VAL A 816 1.36 -15.77 8.30
CA VAL A 816 1.71 -14.43 8.80
C VAL A 816 2.79 -13.82 7.92
N PHE A 817 2.63 -12.53 7.60
CA PHE A 817 3.65 -11.75 6.91
C PHE A 817 4.85 -11.52 7.83
N THR A 818 6.03 -12.02 7.47
CA THR A 818 7.26 -11.88 8.27
C THR A 818 8.00 -10.56 8.04
N GLU A 819 7.65 -9.86 6.97
CA GLU A 819 8.19 -8.57 6.58
C GLU A 819 7.13 -7.73 5.88
N ASP A 820 7.38 -6.44 5.79
CA ASP A 820 6.58 -5.50 5.03
C ASP A 820 6.62 -5.85 3.52
N CYS A 821 5.47 -5.82 2.85
CA CYS A 821 5.40 -6.08 1.42
C CYS A 821 4.21 -5.38 0.76
N THR A 822 4.01 -5.67 -0.53
CA THR A 822 2.89 -5.22 -1.34
C THR A 822 2.16 -6.45 -1.88
N VAL A 823 0.83 -6.44 -1.82
CA VAL A 823 -0.07 -7.49 -2.32
C VAL A 823 -1.27 -6.82 -2.98
N GLY A 824 -1.53 -7.12 -4.26
CA GLY A 824 -2.67 -6.56 -5.00
C GLY A 824 -2.61 -5.04 -5.13
N GLY A 825 -1.41 -4.47 -5.19
CA GLY A 825 -1.19 -3.01 -5.17
C GLY A 825 -1.35 -2.37 -3.79
N TYR A 826 -1.58 -3.16 -2.74
CA TYR A 826 -1.73 -2.68 -1.36
C TYR A 826 -0.54 -3.01 -0.48
N HIS A 827 -0.13 -2.07 0.37
CA HIS A 827 0.88 -2.34 1.37
C HIS A 827 0.33 -3.16 2.54
N VAL A 828 1.12 -4.15 2.93
CA VAL A 828 0.85 -5.05 4.04
C VAL A 828 2.01 -4.99 5.01
N SER A 829 1.71 -4.61 6.26
CA SER A 829 2.71 -4.56 7.33
C SER A 829 3.05 -5.95 7.85
N LYS A 830 4.30 -6.13 8.28
CA LYS A 830 4.75 -7.29 9.05
C LYS A 830 3.79 -7.61 10.21
N GLY A 831 3.54 -8.90 10.44
CA GLY A 831 2.66 -9.40 11.50
C GLY A 831 1.19 -9.55 11.08
N THR A 832 0.80 -9.02 9.92
CA THR A 832 -0.54 -9.24 9.35
C THR A 832 -0.77 -10.73 9.06
N ARG A 833 -1.98 -11.24 9.29
CA ARG A 833 -2.36 -12.63 8.96
C ARG A 833 -2.97 -12.69 7.57
N LEU A 834 -2.49 -13.57 6.70
CA LEU A 834 -3.12 -13.81 5.40
C LEU A 834 -4.27 -14.81 5.54
N ILE A 835 -5.42 -14.48 4.97
CA ILE A 835 -6.62 -15.32 4.88
C ILE A 835 -7.01 -15.42 3.41
N ALA A 836 -6.56 -16.47 2.72
CA ALA A 836 -6.97 -16.71 1.34
C ALA A 836 -8.26 -17.52 1.32
N ASN A 837 -9.31 -16.98 0.71
CA ASN A 837 -10.62 -17.61 0.59
C ASN A 837 -10.66 -18.46 -0.68
N LEU A 838 -10.26 -19.73 -0.55
CA LEU A 838 -10.15 -20.65 -1.68
C LEU A 838 -11.51 -20.93 -2.31
N TRP A 839 -12.56 -21.08 -1.50
CA TRP A 839 -13.91 -21.27 -2.03
C TRP A 839 -14.34 -20.11 -2.94
N LYS A 840 -14.16 -18.86 -2.50
CA LYS A 840 -14.54 -17.68 -3.29
C LYS A 840 -13.73 -17.56 -4.59
N ILE A 841 -12.44 -17.90 -4.56
CA ILE A 841 -11.58 -17.94 -5.76
C ILE A 841 -12.06 -19.00 -6.76
N GLN A 842 -12.37 -20.21 -6.26
CA GLN A 842 -12.78 -21.36 -7.07
C GLN A 842 -14.23 -21.28 -7.58
N THR A 843 -14.99 -20.31 -7.10
CA THR A 843 -16.38 -20.03 -7.49
C THR A 843 -16.54 -18.62 -8.05
N ASP A 844 -15.44 -17.98 -8.45
CA ASP A 844 -15.47 -16.64 -9.06
C ASP A 844 -16.21 -16.69 -10.41
N PRO A 845 -17.30 -15.93 -10.60
CA PRO A 845 -18.04 -15.89 -11.86
C PRO A 845 -17.21 -15.37 -13.04
N ASN A 846 -16.10 -14.68 -12.80
CA ASN A 846 -15.19 -14.23 -13.87
C ASN A 846 -14.31 -15.37 -14.41
N ALA A 847 -14.07 -16.41 -13.61
CA ALA A 847 -13.27 -17.57 -13.99
C ALA A 847 -14.13 -18.79 -14.39
N TRP A 848 -15.36 -18.88 -13.87
CA TRP A 848 -16.23 -20.05 -14.03
C TRP A 848 -17.63 -19.64 -14.48
N ALA A 849 -18.05 -20.13 -15.66
CA ALA A 849 -19.45 -20.04 -16.09
C ALA A 849 -20.35 -20.93 -15.21
N GLU A 850 -21.52 -20.42 -14.81
CA GLU A 850 -22.44 -21.10 -13.87
C GLU A 850 -21.68 -21.58 -12.61
N PRO A 851 -21.05 -20.67 -11.85
CA PRO A 851 -19.99 -21.01 -10.90
C PRO A 851 -20.45 -21.86 -9.72
N LEU A 852 -21.73 -21.84 -9.37
CA LEU A 852 -22.28 -22.62 -8.25
C LEU A 852 -22.97 -23.91 -8.70
N GLU A 853 -23.11 -24.15 -10.01
CA GLU A 853 -23.68 -25.39 -10.52
C GLU A 853 -22.63 -26.50 -10.57
N PHE A 854 -23.03 -27.71 -10.16
CA PHE A 854 -22.20 -28.91 -10.25
C PHE A 854 -22.21 -29.46 -11.67
N LYS A 855 -21.15 -29.18 -12.44
CA LYS A 855 -21.04 -29.51 -13.86
C LYS A 855 -19.66 -30.07 -14.20
N PRO A 856 -19.40 -31.36 -13.92
CA PRO A 856 -18.12 -32.01 -14.21
C PRO A 856 -17.66 -31.86 -15.66
N GLU A 857 -18.58 -31.78 -16.62
CA GLU A 857 -18.33 -31.65 -18.05
C GLU A 857 -17.43 -30.45 -18.42
N ARG A 858 -17.35 -29.42 -17.58
CA ARG A 858 -16.43 -28.28 -17.80
C ARG A 858 -14.96 -28.72 -17.83
N PHE A 859 -14.60 -29.74 -17.06
CA PHE A 859 -13.24 -30.30 -17.05
C PHE A 859 -12.95 -31.27 -18.19
N LEU A 860 -13.94 -31.56 -19.04
CA LEU A 860 -13.75 -32.31 -20.28
C LEU A 860 -13.71 -31.40 -21.51
N SER A 861 -14.08 -30.13 -21.35
CA SER A 861 -14.26 -29.17 -22.44
C SER A 861 -13.49 -27.87 -22.20
N THR A 862 -14.15 -26.85 -21.67
CA THR A 862 -13.62 -25.47 -21.53
C THR A 862 -12.42 -25.37 -20.59
N ASN A 863 -12.33 -26.23 -19.57
CA ASN A 863 -11.31 -26.19 -18.53
C ASN A 863 -10.50 -27.50 -18.47
N LYS A 864 -10.33 -28.19 -19.60
CA LYS A 864 -9.64 -29.48 -19.68
C LYS A 864 -8.20 -29.46 -19.16
N ASP A 865 -7.51 -28.35 -19.36
CA ASP A 865 -6.09 -28.18 -19.03
C ASP A 865 -5.86 -27.74 -17.57
N VAL A 866 -6.94 -27.45 -16.83
CA VAL A 866 -6.86 -27.02 -15.42
C VAL A 866 -6.47 -28.20 -14.52
N GLU A 867 -5.34 -28.04 -13.84
CA GLU A 867 -4.78 -29.02 -12.90
C GLU A 867 -4.75 -28.53 -11.45
N MET A 868 -4.95 -29.45 -10.49
CA MET A 868 -4.93 -29.18 -9.05
C MET A 868 -3.51 -29.20 -8.44
N LYS A 869 -2.47 -28.95 -9.25
CA LYS A 869 -1.06 -28.97 -8.83
C LYS A 869 -0.53 -27.61 -8.32
N GLY A 870 -1.42 -26.65 -8.08
CA GLY A 870 -1.08 -25.34 -7.52
C GLY A 870 -0.55 -24.30 -8.51
N GLN A 871 -0.65 -24.56 -9.82
CA GLN A 871 -0.24 -23.64 -10.90
C GLN A 871 -1.41 -22.85 -11.51
N HIS A 872 -2.60 -23.45 -11.51
CA HIS A 872 -3.85 -22.84 -11.97
C HIS A 872 -4.57 -22.21 -10.77
N PHE A 873 -4.41 -20.91 -10.57
CA PHE A 873 -4.86 -20.21 -9.35
C PHE A 873 -6.39 -20.08 -9.23
N GLU A 874 -7.12 -20.31 -10.30
CA GLU A 874 -8.57 -20.49 -10.34
C GLU A 874 -9.03 -21.82 -9.69
N LEU A 875 -8.13 -22.81 -9.51
CA LEU A 875 -8.41 -24.08 -8.84
C LEU A 875 -7.22 -24.57 -7.99
N ILE A 876 -7.21 -24.22 -6.70
CA ILE A 876 -6.12 -24.55 -5.76
C ILE A 876 -6.62 -25.23 -4.47
N PRO A 877 -7.36 -26.35 -4.55
CA PRO A 877 -7.95 -26.99 -3.37
C PRO A 877 -6.90 -27.56 -2.40
N PHE A 878 -5.69 -27.82 -2.90
CA PHE A 878 -4.53 -28.24 -2.10
C PHE A 878 -3.57 -27.09 -1.75
N GLY A 879 -3.97 -25.84 -2.01
CA GLY A 879 -3.15 -24.65 -1.85
C GLY A 879 -2.03 -24.54 -2.89
N SER A 880 -1.18 -23.51 -2.72
CA SER A 880 -0.02 -23.24 -3.58
C SER A 880 1.16 -22.67 -2.76
N GLY A 881 2.33 -22.56 -3.41
CA GLY A 881 3.59 -22.10 -2.83
C GLY A 881 4.27 -23.13 -1.92
N ARG A 882 5.24 -22.70 -1.10
CA ARG A 882 6.00 -23.56 -0.17
C ARG A 882 5.14 -24.39 0.78
N ARG A 883 3.95 -23.90 1.11
CA ARG A 883 2.98 -24.52 2.03
C ARG A 883 1.86 -25.28 1.31
N ALA A 884 1.98 -25.57 0.01
CA ALA A 884 1.06 -26.46 -0.69
C ALA A 884 0.96 -27.83 0.02
N CYS A 885 -0.17 -28.52 -0.10
CA CYS A 885 -0.36 -29.82 0.53
C CYS A 885 0.72 -30.81 0.07
N PRO A 886 1.44 -31.49 0.98
CA PRO A 886 2.40 -32.53 0.58
C PRO A 886 1.68 -33.81 0.14
N GLY A 887 0.45 -34.04 0.63
CA GLY A 887 -0.34 -35.25 0.39
C GLY A 887 -1.23 -35.21 -0.85
N THR A 888 -1.07 -34.23 -1.76
CA THR A 888 -1.95 -34.07 -2.93
C THR A 888 -2.07 -35.34 -3.78
N VAL A 889 -0.95 -36.01 -4.05
CA VAL A 889 -0.95 -37.24 -4.88
C VAL A 889 -1.70 -38.37 -4.18
N PHE A 890 -1.37 -38.64 -2.91
CA PHE A 890 -2.04 -39.66 -2.10
C PHE A 890 -3.54 -39.38 -1.97
N ALA A 891 -3.92 -38.14 -1.66
CA ALA A 891 -5.31 -37.74 -1.49
C ALA A 891 -6.11 -37.98 -2.77
N LEU A 892 -5.58 -37.59 -3.94
CA LEU A 892 -6.26 -37.82 -5.21
C LEU A 892 -6.36 -39.32 -5.54
N GLN A 893 -5.31 -40.10 -5.33
CA GLN A 893 -5.38 -41.57 -5.50
C GLN A 893 -6.48 -42.18 -4.63
N MET A 894 -6.49 -41.84 -3.34
CA MET A 894 -7.44 -42.38 -2.38
C MET A 894 -8.89 -41.93 -2.64
N VAL A 895 -9.12 -40.64 -2.94
CA VAL A 895 -10.46 -40.13 -3.25
C VAL A 895 -11.00 -40.75 -4.54
N HIS A 896 -10.22 -40.78 -5.62
CA HIS A 896 -10.68 -41.40 -6.87
C HIS A 896 -11.01 -42.88 -6.65
N LEU A 897 -10.12 -43.63 -5.99
CA LEU A 897 -10.33 -45.05 -5.75
C LEU A 897 -11.53 -45.31 -4.85
N ALA A 898 -11.71 -44.55 -3.77
CA ALA A 898 -12.85 -44.73 -2.86
C ALA A 898 -14.19 -44.42 -3.53
N VAL A 899 -14.29 -43.32 -4.28
CA VAL A 899 -15.51 -42.96 -5.02
C VAL A 899 -15.78 -43.99 -6.11
N ALA A 900 -14.77 -44.37 -6.90
CA ALA A 900 -14.90 -45.38 -7.94
C ALA A 900 -15.39 -46.71 -7.36
N ALA A 901 -14.72 -47.22 -6.32
CA ALA A 901 -15.02 -48.51 -5.72
C ALA A 901 -16.43 -48.54 -5.13
N PHE A 902 -16.85 -47.48 -4.43
CA PHE A 902 -18.18 -47.41 -3.85
C PHE A 902 -19.28 -47.35 -4.92
N VAL A 903 -19.13 -46.50 -5.94
CA VAL A 903 -20.11 -46.34 -7.04
C VAL A 903 -20.14 -47.57 -7.96
N HIS A 904 -19.00 -48.25 -8.12
CA HIS A 904 -18.91 -49.50 -8.85
C HIS A 904 -19.67 -50.62 -8.12
N ALA A 905 -19.41 -50.75 -6.82
CA ALA A 905 -19.91 -51.86 -6.03
C ALA A 905 -21.38 -51.73 -5.60
N PHE A 906 -21.96 -50.53 -5.53
CA PHE A 906 -23.31 -50.36 -4.99
C PHE A 906 -24.20 -49.46 -5.85
N ASP A 907 -25.47 -49.87 -5.97
CA ASP A 907 -26.58 -49.00 -6.37
C ASP A 907 -26.99 -48.21 -5.13
N ILE A 908 -27.14 -46.89 -5.28
CA ILE A 908 -27.30 -45.96 -4.16
C ILE A 908 -28.55 -45.09 -4.32
N THR A 909 -29.41 -45.03 -3.30
CA THR A 909 -30.62 -44.20 -3.25
C THR A 909 -30.71 -43.44 -1.92
N THR A 910 -31.60 -42.44 -1.82
CA THR A 910 -31.85 -41.73 -0.55
C THR A 910 -33.09 -42.32 0.13
N PRO A 911 -33.17 -42.34 1.47
CA PRO A 911 -34.32 -42.91 2.19
C PRO A 911 -35.67 -42.28 1.83
N SER A 912 -35.67 -40.98 1.52
CA SER A 912 -36.89 -40.19 1.26
C SER A 912 -37.07 -39.80 -0.22
N ASN A 913 -36.16 -40.19 -1.12
CA ASN A 913 -36.05 -39.66 -2.49
C ASN A 913 -35.92 -38.13 -2.60
N LEU A 914 -35.79 -37.41 -1.48
CA LEU A 914 -35.53 -35.98 -1.46
C LEU A 914 -34.05 -35.69 -1.74
N PRO A 915 -33.73 -34.47 -2.23
CA PRO A 915 -32.35 -34.00 -2.31
C PRO A 915 -31.66 -34.04 -0.95
N ILE A 916 -30.38 -34.40 -0.96
CA ILE A 916 -29.50 -34.39 0.19
C ILE A 916 -29.25 -32.93 0.62
N ASP A 917 -29.41 -32.66 1.92
CA ASP A 917 -29.06 -31.37 2.51
C ASP A 917 -27.56 -31.09 2.33
N MET A 918 -27.24 -29.96 1.71
CA MET A 918 -25.86 -29.54 1.41
C MET A 918 -25.30 -28.54 2.44
N THR A 919 -25.98 -28.35 3.58
CA THR A 919 -25.56 -27.41 4.61
C THR A 919 -24.20 -27.78 5.22
N GLU A 920 -23.30 -26.81 5.25
CA GLU A 920 -21.93 -26.93 5.75
C GLU A 920 -21.83 -26.63 7.25
N SER A 921 -20.98 -27.38 7.96
CA SER A 921 -20.68 -27.13 9.36
C SER A 921 -19.97 -25.79 9.55
N ILE A 922 -20.39 -25.05 10.57
CA ILE A 922 -19.86 -23.72 10.91
C ILE A 922 -18.55 -23.84 11.71
N ASN A 923 -18.30 -25.00 12.33
CA ASN A 923 -17.19 -25.22 13.24
C ASN A 923 -16.13 -26.14 12.63
N GLY A 924 -14.86 -25.74 12.77
CA GLY A 924 -13.70 -26.56 12.43
C GLY A 924 -12.82 -25.97 11.33
N LEU A 925 -11.64 -26.57 11.14
CA LEU A 925 -10.71 -26.24 10.06
C LEU A 925 -11.11 -26.89 8.72
N VAL A 926 -11.91 -27.96 8.77
CA VAL A 926 -12.33 -28.73 7.62
C VAL A 926 -13.83 -28.56 7.33
N ASN A 927 -14.18 -28.47 6.06
CA ASN A 927 -15.56 -28.37 5.59
C ASN A 927 -16.23 -29.75 5.60
N VAL A 928 -17.18 -29.93 6.51
CA VAL A 928 -17.98 -31.16 6.67
C VAL A 928 -19.46 -30.81 6.65
N LYS A 929 -20.30 -31.76 6.26
CA LYS A 929 -21.76 -31.61 6.31
C LYS A 929 -22.26 -31.46 7.75
N VAL A 930 -23.31 -30.67 7.95
CA VAL A 930 -24.04 -30.60 9.25
C VAL A 930 -24.77 -31.90 9.52
N THR A 931 -25.50 -32.41 8.53
CA THR A 931 -26.25 -33.65 8.64
C THR A 931 -25.42 -34.84 8.17
N PRO A 932 -25.50 -35.99 8.85
CA PRO A 932 -24.90 -37.23 8.37
C PRO A 932 -25.39 -37.60 6.96
N LEU A 933 -24.52 -38.25 6.18
CA LEU A 933 -24.87 -38.73 4.84
C LEU A 933 -25.45 -40.14 4.94
N GLU A 934 -26.76 -40.23 5.04
CA GLU A 934 -27.51 -41.49 5.10
C GLU A 934 -27.94 -41.95 3.70
N LEU A 935 -27.58 -43.17 3.34
CA LEU A 935 -27.82 -43.74 2.01
C LEU A 935 -28.44 -45.13 2.12
N LEU A 936 -29.33 -45.46 1.20
CA LEU A 936 -29.75 -46.84 0.96
C LEU A 936 -28.84 -47.44 -0.09
N ILE A 937 -28.20 -48.57 0.21
CA ILE A 937 -27.27 -49.25 -0.70
C ILE A 937 -27.75 -50.67 -1.04
N LYS A 938 -27.48 -51.09 -2.28
CA LYS A 938 -27.70 -52.44 -2.81
C LYS A 938 -26.48 -52.91 -3.62
N PRO A 939 -25.96 -54.13 -3.45
CA PRO A 939 -24.85 -54.67 -4.25
C PRO A 939 -25.13 -54.65 -5.75
N ARG A 940 -24.20 -54.13 -6.56
CA ARG A 940 -24.22 -54.15 -8.04
C ARG A 940 -23.40 -55.29 -8.64
N LEU A 941 -22.39 -55.76 -7.91
CA LEU A 941 -21.42 -56.73 -8.41
C LEU A 941 -21.81 -58.17 -8.02
N PRO A 942 -21.29 -59.19 -8.73
CA PRO A 942 -21.42 -60.58 -8.31
C PRO A 942 -20.92 -60.82 -6.88
N HIS A 943 -21.64 -61.66 -6.12
CA HIS A 943 -21.37 -61.92 -4.70
C HIS A 943 -19.91 -62.36 -4.40
N HIS A 944 -19.23 -63.03 -5.33
CA HIS A 944 -17.85 -63.51 -5.11
C HIS A 944 -16.79 -62.38 -5.08
N LEU A 945 -17.18 -61.15 -5.44
CA LEU A 945 -16.29 -59.98 -5.42
C LEU A 945 -16.34 -59.19 -4.10
N TYR A 946 -17.17 -59.63 -3.14
CA TYR A 946 -17.21 -59.13 -1.76
C TYR A 946 -16.68 -60.22 -0.81
#